data_AF-A0A7L1NMZ1-F1
#
_entry.id   AF-A0A7L1NMZ1-F1
#
_cell.length_a   1.000
_cell.length_b   1.000
_cell.length_c   1.000
_cell.angle_alpha   90.00
_cell.angle_beta   90.00
_cell.angle_gamma   90.00
#
_symmetry.space_group_name_H-M   'P 1'
#
loop_
_entity.id
_entity.type
_entity.pdbx_description
1 polymer ?
#
loop_
_entity_poly.entity_id
_entity_poly.type
_entity_poly.pdbx_seq_one_letter_code
_entity_poly.pdbx_strand_id
1 'polypeptide(L)'
;LVDLPSGYSGSTCGLCGNFNLRADDDLPTAGGPELAAWAGAWRVPEDDDPFCWDRCEGSCPVCEEGERELYGGGGFCGLLTAGPQLGMVVCKEASCKAGERCAVERGVRRCVATSRSVCIATGDPHYTTFDGRRYDFMGTCVYQLAGLCSDDPTLVPFVVTAENNHRGSHVVSFTKEVTLKVYNVSLAFSQEHPQKLKVNGILVDLPFTHDEKIQVYQRGFHGFIKTDFDLVVTFDWYSYARVLLPGSYAGAVCGLCGDADGSPDNDFALPGGGAATAEVQFANSWKVADVPGCSSSCNESCRLCSEAEKRRYSGDKHCGLLLKKRGPLAPCHEEVDPSPFFEDCVFDACLYQGHHDVVCSSIASYVDACQSRGVSVRAWRTAAFCSPVCPPNQHYELTGPPCPPTCRGQVDADPCDPSSSPPVEGCFCDPGFLQSGQQCVPLGQCGCWHGGHYYQLGQEFFSSPDCSQRCRCQEAGEVQCEPGGCGAGEGCRVKGGVPGCHPLECGRCQVLGAVTFSTFDGRLLAFAGNCHYTLAQLSEEAATRLGEPLVPFQVTVEKEQGGEEGPVIKRLVVTVAGVSVAMDRGAAWEVTVAGERHLLPLSLAEGAVTVAQEGLYRILQLRDGGPSILYDGYSFVVISVPGSYRGHLRGLCGNFDGDTTNDSQDAQELGAAYGTLMAGCTHGSPPPSCLLQEEKEEEGPCGLLKDPKGPFGGCHKVVAPWDYLVGCRMEQCVRPGGSSLCQSFQAYAAACQAAGGLLKEWRVATNCQVSCPSNSHYDLCTRSCSQSCAGLSAEIPCSGRCFEGCTCHDGHLFSGHECVPIGHCGCLHHGRYFQIAETTLSPSCHQSCLCQSAGGLWCQPFSCPFGQSCGLKEGTRGCVEQPGRCSLAPATRLATFDGATVTTVASSIYVMATVCDHKQPFWFRLLADVKEGSNDPPAVVALHLFTGRAFVTIRRDKRVWVNGVPARPPLELEGMVAINETQGTLWATREPEVAISLSPSGELSVLVAKELGGHLCGLCGNYDGDVATDLRGPDGSLVANMAAMVKAWRAPDF
;
A
#
# COMPACT_ATOMS: atom_id res chain seq x y z
N LEU A 1 -11.71 40.41 -15.09
CA LEU A 1 -12.96 39.64 -14.93
C LEU A 1 -13.59 40.09 -13.63
N VAL A 2 -14.90 40.36 -13.62
CA VAL A 2 -15.64 40.73 -12.40
C VAL A 2 -16.45 39.49 -12.00
N ASP A 3 -16.17 38.90 -10.85
CA ASP A 3 -16.93 37.76 -10.31
C ASP A 3 -17.97 38.25 -9.30
N LEU A 4 -19.24 37.89 -9.53
CA LEU A 4 -20.39 38.28 -8.71
C LEU A 4 -21.01 37.06 -8.02
N PRO A 5 -21.24 37.10 -6.70
CA PRO A 5 -21.95 36.03 -5.99
C PRO A 5 -23.38 35.87 -6.49
N SER A 6 -23.91 34.64 -6.45
CA SER A 6 -25.28 34.31 -6.93
C SER A 6 -26.40 35.13 -6.27
N GLY A 7 -26.16 35.68 -5.07
CA GLY A 7 -27.09 36.58 -4.38
C GLY A 7 -27.38 37.90 -5.10
N TYR A 8 -26.58 38.28 -6.11
CA TYR A 8 -26.77 39.50 -6.90
C TYR A 8 -27.54 39.27 -8.21
N SER A 9 -28.04 38.05 -8.46
CA SER A 9 -28.72 37.73 -9.71
C SER A 9 -29.97 38.60 -9.93
N GLY A 10 -30.06 39.24 -11.10
CA GLY A 10 -31.13 40.18 -11.45
C GLY A 10 -31.09 41.52 -10.71
N SER A 11 -30.06 41.76 -9.89
CA SER A 11 -29.92 42.97 -9.07
C SER A 11 -28.80 43.90 -9.56
N THR A 12 -28.05 43.50 -10.59
CA THR A 12 -27.01 44.33 -11.20
C THR A 12 -27.55 45.12 -12.39
N CYS A 13 -26.87 46.21 -12.73
CA CYS A 13 -27.12 46.96 -13.96
C CYS A 13 -25.80 47.61 -14.44
N GLY A 14 -25.63 47.77 -15.75
CA GLY A 14 -24.41 48.34 -16.33
C GLY A 14 -24.04 47.72 -17.67
N LEU A 15 -22.85 48.04 -18.18
CA LEU A 15 -22.32 47.49 -19.45
C LEU A 15 -22.16 45.97 -19.45
N CYS A 16 -22.07 45.35 -18.28
CA CYS A 16 -21.96 43.89 -18.12
C CYS A 16 -23.30 43.19 -17.91
N GLY A 17 -24.44 43.90 -18.08
CA GLY A 17 -25.76 43.30 -17.98
C GLY A 17 -26.34 43.23 -16.56
N ASN A 18 -27.44 42.49 -16.41
CA ASN A 18 -28.21 42.43 -15.17
C ASN A 18 -28.02 41.12 -14.37
N PHE A 19 -27.12 40.24 -14.84
CA PHE A 19 -26.71 39.01 -14.17
C PHE A 19 -27.90 38.05 -13.88
N ASN A 20 -28.82 37.89 -14.83
CA ASN A 20 -30.02 37.02 -14.70
C ASN A 20 -30.02 35.78 -15.64
N LEU A 21 -28.87 35.45 -16.25
CA LEU A 21 -28.68 34.37 -17.25
C LEU A 21 -29.43 34.54 -18.59
N ARG A 22 -29.98 35.73 -18.89
CA ARG A 22 -30.65 36.04 -20.17
C ARG A 22 -29.83 37.03 -21.00
N ALA A 23 -28.91 36.49 -21.80
CA ALA A 23 -28.02 37.30 -22.64
C ALA A 23 -28.75 38.22 -23.65
N ASP A 24 -30.04 37.96 -23.95
CA ASP A 24 -30.86 38.75 -24.87
C ASP A 24 -31.39 40.07 -24.27
N ASP A 25 -31.36 40.22 -22.93
CA ASP A 25 -31.76 41.46 -22.25
C ASP A 25 -30.57 42.31 -21.75
N ASP A 26 -29.34 41.76 -21.82
CA ASP A 26 -28.10 42.42 -21.42
C ASP A 26 -27.63 43.51 -22.41
N LEU A 27 -28.04 43.42 -23.69
CA LEU A 27 -27.65 44.34 -24.77
C LEU A 27 -28.84 44.68 -25.68
N PRO A 28 -29.01 45.93 -26.12
CA PRO A 28 -30.03 46.27 -27.12
C PRO A 28 -29.75 45.57 -28.46
N THR A 29 -30.79 45.00 -29.07
CA THR A 29 -30.72 44.18 -30.29
C THR A 29 -30.57 45.02 -31.56
N ALA A 30 -29.43 45.71 -31.74
CA ALA A 30 -28.89 46.10 -33.05
C ALA A 30 -27.49 46.73 -32.91
N GLY A 31 -26.49 46.16 -33.61
CA GLY A 31 -25.18 46.77 -33.79
C GLY A 31 -25.29 48.03 -34.66
N GLY A 32 -25.38 49.18 -34.03
CA GLY A 32 -25.52 50.49 -34.67
C GLY A 32 -25.31 51.65 -33.68
N PRO A 33 -25.48 52.91 -34.09
CA PRO A 33 -25.25 54.09 -33.25
C PRO A 33 -26.06 54.10 -31.93
N GLU A 34 -27.13 53.31 -31.82
CA GLU A 34 -27.86 53.08 -30.57
C GLU A 34 -27.04 52.31 -29.52
N LEU A 35 -26.18 51.35 -29.92
CA LEU A 35 -25.31 50.62 -28.99
C LEU A 35 -24.21 51.53 -28.42
N ALA A 36 -23.67 52.43 -29.24
CA ALA A 36 -22.69 53.42 -28.81
C ALA A 36 -23.32 54.50 -27.90
N ALA A 37 -24.56 54.91 -28.18
CA ALA A 37 -25.32 55.81 -27.31
C ALA A 37 -25.72 55.14 -25.99
N TRP A 38 -26.15 53.87 -26.02
CA TRP A 38 -26.43 53.06 -24.83
C TRP A 38 -25.17 52.88 -23.98
N ALA A 39 -24.05 52.49 -24.58
CA ALA A 39 -22.78 52.34 -23.86
C ALA A 39 -22.27 53.69 -23.33
N GLY A 40 -22.47 54.77 -24.08
CA GLY A 40 -22.15 56.13 -23.68
C GLY A 40 -23.01 56.66 -22.54
N ALA A 41 -24.25 56.18 -22.35
CA ALA A 41 -25.11 56.55 -21.23
C ALA A 41 -24.66 55.94 -19.90
N TRP A 42 -23.89 54.84 -19.93
CA TRP A 42 -23.20 54.27 -18.77
C TRP A 42 -21.83 54.89 -18.51
N ARG A 43 -21.40 55.85 -19.35
CA ARG A 43 -20.17 56.60 -19.10
C ARG A 43 -20.41 57.52 -17.90
N VAL A 44 -19.68 57.26 -16.82
CA VAL A 44 -19.61 58.15 -15.67
C VAL A 44 -19.00 59.49 -16.15
N PRO A 45 -19.63 60.65 -15.89
CA PRO A 45 -19.03 61.95 -16.19
C PRO A 45 -17.65 62.05 -15.56
N GLU A 46 -16.69 62.72 -16.21
CA GLU A 46 -15.30 62.82 -15.72
C GLU A 46 -15.19 63.40 -14.30
N ASP A 47 -16.23 64.10 -13.83
CA ASP A 47 -16.32 64.67 -12.47
C ASP A 47 -16.86 63.69 -11.40
N ASP A 48 -17.35 62.49 -11.78
CA ASP A 48 -17.97 61.49 -10.88
C ASP A 48 -17.25 60.11 -10.90
N ASP A 49 -16.05 60.00 -11.47
CA ASP A 49 -15.23 58.78 -11.42
C ASP A 49 -14.65 58.54 -10.01
N PRO A 50 -15.05 57.48 -9.29
CA PRO A 50 -14.55 57.21 -7.93
C PRO A 50 -13.07 56.80 -7.88
N PHE A 51 -12.37 56.66 -9.03
CA PHE A 51 -10.96 56.29 -9.11
C PHE A 51 -10.02 57.41 -9.58
N CYS A 52 -10.52 58.61 -9.89
CA CYS A 52 -9.70 59.82 -10.10
C CYS A 52 -9.94 60.84 -8.98
N TRP A 53 -9.04 60.90 -8.00
CA TRP A 53 -9.09 61.87 -6.90
C TRP A 53 -7.98 62.92 -7.01
N ASP A 54 -8.35 64.15 -7.37
CA ASP A 54 -7.48 65.35 -7.25
C ASP A 54 -7.99 66.38 -6.23
N ARG A 55 -9.03 66.08 -5.41
CA ARG A 55 -9.49 66.99 -4.35
C ARG A 55 -10.25 66.30 -3.22
N CYS A 56 -9.68 66.27 -2.01
CA CYS A 56 -10.40 65.97 -0.76
C CYS A 56 -11.27 67.18 -0.38
N GLU A 57 -12.61 67.06 -0.38
CA GLU A 57 -13.47 67.94 0.41
C GLU A 57 -13.75 67.30 1.77
N GLY A 58 -12.95 67.72 2.76
CA GLY A 58 -12.91 67.17 4.11
C GLY A 58 -11.46 66.97 4.52
N SER A 59 -11.10 67.38 5.73
CA SER A 59 -9.72 67.40 6.22
C SER A 59 -9.10 66.00 6.22
N CYS A 60 -8.49 65.63 5.10
CA CYS A 60 -7.58 64.50 4.98
C CYS A 60 -6.41 64.73 5.95
N PRO A 61 -6.05 63.75 6.79
CA PRO A 61 -4.97 63.91 7.77
C PRO A 61 -3.68 64.28 7.02
N VAL A 62 -3.22 65.50 7.25
CA VAL A 62 -2.00 66.06 6.68
C VAL A 62 -0.85 65.48 7.50
N CYS A 63 -0.02 64.61 6.91
CA CYS A 63 1.33 64.41 7.44
C CYS A 63 2.03 65.76 7.40
N GLU A 64 2.62 66.20 8.52
CA GLU A 64 3.41 67.44 8.54
C GLU A 64 4.45 67.40 7.42
N GLU A 65 4.60 68.52 6.72
CA GLU A 65 5.46 68.64 5.53
C GLU A 65 6.92 68.21 5.77
N GLY A 66 7.38 68.23 7.02
CA GLY A 66 8.70 67.75 7.44
C GLY A 66 8.89 66.23 7.44
N GLU A 67 7.82 65.43 7.42
CA GLU A 67 7.91 63.97 7.47
C GLU A 67 7.72 63.29 6.10
N ARG A 68 7.29 64.02 5.06
CA ARG A 68 7.12 63.47 3.70
C ARG A 68 8.43 63.01 3.05
N GLU A 69 9.56 63.61 3.38
CA GLU A 69 10.89 63.15 2.92
C GLU A 69 11.33 61.84 3.59
N LEU A 70 10.88 61.55 4.81
CA LEU A 70 11.17 60.29 5.51
C LEU A 70 10.48 59.07 4.87
N TYR A 71 9.31 59.28 4.24
CA TYR A 71 8.45 58.20 3.74
C TYR A 71 8.48 58.00 2.21
N GLY A 72 9.07 58.94 1.46
CA GLY A 72 9.33 58.81 0.02
C GLY A 72 10.69 58.18 -0.31
N GLY A 73 11.64 58.18 0.63
CA GLY A 73 12.93 57.51 0.50
C GLY A 73 12.82 56.00 0.74
N GLY A 74 13.70 55.20 0.13
CA GLY A 74 13.73 53.74 0.22
C GLY A 74 14.07 53.14 1.61
N GLY A 75 13.84 53.88 2.70
CA GLY A 75 14.23 53.52 4.07
C GLY A 75 13.12 52.92 4.95
N PHE A 76 11.84 53.00 4.57
CA PHE A 76 10.73 52.61 5.46
C PHE A 76 10.07 51.27 5.07
N CYS A 77 9.98 50.33 6.02
CA CYS A 77 9.34 49.02 5.86
C CYS A 77 8.50 48.64 7.09
N GLY A 78 7.20 48.94 7.11
CA GLY A 78 6.33 48.65 8.26
C GLY A 78 4.84 48.52 7.90
N LEU A 79 4.10 47.78 8.73
CA LEU A 79 2.64 47.64 8.66
C LEU A 79 1.95 48.93 9.10
N LEU A 80 1.06 49.44 8.25
CA LEU A 80 0.15 50.53 8.59
C LEU A 80 -0.90 50.00 9.58
N THR A 81 -0.86 50.45 10.83
CA THR A 81 -1.85 50.04 11.84
C THR A 81 -2.89 51.13 12.05
N ALA A 82 -4.16 50.74 12.16
CA ALA A 82 -5.24 51.66 12.46
C ALA A 82 -5.11 52.16 13.90
N GLY A 83 -5.02 53.47 14.07
CA GLY A 83 -5.05 54.09 15.39
C GLY A 83 -6.42 53.92 16.08
N PRO A 84 -6.50 54.10 17.40
CA PRO A 84 -7.75 53.97 18.16
C PRO A 84 -8.80 55.05 17.84
N GLN A 85 -8.48 56.02 16.98
CA GLN A 85 -9.43 57.01 16.45
C GLN A 85 -9.62 56.75 14.95
N LEU A 86 -10.89 56.63 14.53
CA LEU A 86 -11.29 56.40 13.14
C LEU A 86 -10.51 57.32 12.18
N GLY A 87 -9.60 56.75 11.38
CA GLY A 87 -8.98 57.39 10.23
C GLY A 87 -7.51 57.81 10.34
N MET A 88 -6.82 57.61 11.48
CA MET A 88 -5.36 57.82 11.54
C MET A 88 -4.59 56.51 11.40
N VAL A 89 -3.63 56.49 10.48
CA VAL A 89 -2.65 55.41 10.34
C VAL A 89 -1.45 55.74 11.23
N VAL A 90 -1.13 54.86 12.18
CA VAL A 90 0.05 55.03 13.03
C VAL A 90 1.22 54.30 12.36
N CYS A 91 2.16 55.07 11.82
CA CYS A 91 3.43 54.57 11.29
C CYS A 91 4.43 54.47 12.45
N LYS A 92 5.01 53.29 12.64
CA LYS A 92 6.19 53.12 13.50
C LYS A 92 7.42 53.01 12.63
N GLU A 93 8.49 53.73 12.98
CA GLU A 93 9.78 53.60 12.31
C GLU A 93 10.25 52.14 12.38
N ALA A 94 10.48 51.55 11.20
CA ALA A 94 10.87 50.15 11.06
C ALA A 94 11.84 50.01 9.87
N SER A 95 13.02 49.46 10.15
CA SER A 95 14.06 49.13 9.17
C SER A 95 14.17 47.62 9.03
N CYS A 96 14.51 47.15 7.83
CA CYS A 96 14.84 45.74 7.63
C CYS A 96 16.15 45.37 8.34
N LYS A 97 16.27 44.10 8.71
CA LYS A 97 17.45 43.60 9.40
C LYS A 97 18.66 43.57 8.47
N ALA A 98 19.85 43.39 9.04
CA ALA A 98 21.02 43.05 8.25
C ALA A 98 20.74 41.76 7.44
N GLY A 99 21.08 41.76 6.14
CA GLY A 99 20.74 40.66 5.24
C GLY A 99 19.31 40.69 4.68
N GLU A 100 18.55 41.75 4.93
CA GLU A 100 17.22 41.99 4.34
C GLU A 100 17.17 43.35 3.62
N ARG A 101 16.25 43.46 2.67
CA ARG A 101 15.92 44.72 1.99
C ARG A 101 14.41 44.94 2.02
N CYS A 102 13.99 46.20 2.01
CA CYS A 102 12.60 46.54 1.82
C CYS A 102 12.20 46.28 0.35
N ALA A 103 11.21 45.42 0.11
CA ALA A 103 10.66 45.16 -1.22
C ALA A 103 9.12 45.12 -1.17
N VAL A 104 8.50 45.32 -2.33
CA VAL A 104 7.05 45.15 -2.49
C VAL A 104 6.78 43.73 -2.96
N GLU A 105 6.11 42.93 -2.14
CA GLU A 105 5.61 41.58 -2.48
C GLU A 105 4.08 41.61 -2.41
N ARG A 106 3.40 41.18 -3.50
CA ARG A 106 1.92 41.18 -3.61
C ARG A 106 1.25 42.52 -3.24
N GLY A 107 1.90 43.64 -3.58
CA GLY A 107 1.39 44.99 -3.31
C GLY A 107 1.65 45.52 -1.89
N VAL A 108 2.30 44.75 -1.00
CA VAL A 108 2.64 45.14 0.37
C VAL A 108 4.15 45.28 0.54
N ARG A 109 4.62 46.34 1.23
CA ARG A 109 6.04 46.50 1.57
C ARG A 109 6.40 45.61 2.76
N ARG A 110 7.36 44.70 2.55
CA ARG A 110 7.91 43.84 3.60
C ARG A 110 9.42 43.71 3.49
N CYS A 111 10.06 43.31 4.57
CA CYS A 111 11.47 42.96 4.59
C CYS A 111 11.63 41.57 3.96
N VAL A 112 12.43 41.50 2.90
CA VAL A 112 12.75 40.26 2.20
C VAL A 112 14.25 40.02 2.29
N ALA A 113 14.65 38.77 2.48
CA ALA A 113 16.07 38.41 2.53
C ALA A 113 16.79 38.81 1.22
N THR A 114 17.96 39.44 1.33
CA THR A 114 18.79 39.83 0.17
C THR A 114 19.52 38.63 -0.44
N SER A 115 19.78 37.62 0.39
CA SER A 115 20.46 36.38 0.04
C SER A 115 19.83 35.23 0.81
N ARG A 116 20.09 34.00 0.34
CA ARG A 116 19.70 32.78 1.03
C ARG A 116 20.85 31.78 0.97
N SER A 117 21.08 31.07 2.05
CA SER A 117 22.08 30.00 2.13
C SER A 117 21.37 28.65 2.07
N VAL A 118 22.01 27.66 1.44
CA VAL A 118 21.41 26.34 1.21
C VAL A 118 22.27 25.28 1.86
N CYS A 119 21.69 24.52 2.78
CA CYS A 119 22.28 23.28 3.28
C CYS A 119 21.55 22.09 2.68
N ILE A 120 22.30 21.06 2.30
CA ILE A 120 21.78 19.83 1.70
C ILE A 120 22.32 18.63 2.47
N ALA A 121 21.43 17.69 2.79
CA ALA A 121 21.77 16.35 3.25
C ALA A 121 21.13 15.35 2.28
N THR A 122 21.93 14.54 1.60
CA THR A 122 21.47 13.62 0.55
C THR A 122 22.10 12.25 0.68
N GLY A 123 21.35 11.22 0.27
CA GLY A 123 21.89 9.88 0.07
C GLY A 123 22.54 9.31 1.34
N ASP A 124 23.75 8.76 1.16
CA ASP A 124 24.68 8.26 2.18
C ASP A 124 26.02 9.00 2.16
N PRO A 125 26.42 9.64 3.25
CA PRO A 125 25.73 10.59 4.09
C PRO A 125 26.29 11.96 3.70
N HIS A 126 25.96 12.39 2.49
CA HIS A 126 26.61 13.53 1.86
C HIS A 126 25.97 14.81 2.40
N TYR A 127 26.77 15.60 3.12
CA TYR A 127 26.36 16.91 3.61
C TYR A 127 27.07 18.00 2.81
N THR A 128 26.31 19.05 2.49
CA THR A 128 26.86 20.33 2.05
C THR A 128 26.35 21.41 2.99
N THR A 129 27.26 22.07 3.69
CA THR A 129 26.96 23.16 4.63
C THR A 129 26.43 24.39 3.90
N PHE A 130 25.92 25.37 4.66
CA PHE A 130 25.45 26.64 4.12
C PHE A 130 26.52 27.40 3.32
N ASP A 131 27.79 27.24 3.70
CA ASP A 131 28.95 27.90 3.08
C ASP A 131 29.67 27.02 2.04
N GLY A 132 29.09 25.85 1.74
CA GLY A 132 29.51 24.98 0.64
C GLY A 132 30.56 23.93 1.00
N ARG A 133 30.89 23.76 2.28
CA ARG A 133 31.79 22.68 2.73
C ARG A 133 31.09 21.33 2.60
N ARG A 134 31.78 20.39 1.96
CA ARG A 134 31.34 19.00 1.78
C ARG A 134 32.01 18.06 2.77
N TYR A 135 31.26 17.09 3.26
CA TYR A 135 31.76 16.00 4.12
C TYR A 135 30.76 14.84 4.21
N ASP A 136 31.25 13.68 4.65
CA ASP A 136 30.47 12.44 4.74
C ASP A 136 30.35 11.97 6.19
N PHE A 137 29.14 11.61 6.64
CA PHE A 137 28.93 11.14 8.02
C PHE A 137 27.86 10.04 8.25
N MET A 138 28.30 8.79 8.44
CA MET A 138 27.46 7.58 8.46
C MET A 138 26.74 7.29 9.79
N GLY A 139 26.38 8.32 10.56
CA GLY A 139 25.67 8.13 11.83
C GLY A 139 24.19 7.77 11.62
N THR A 140 23.67 6.81 12.39
CA THR A 140 22.26 6.33 12.30
C THR A 140 21.37 6.74 13.48
N CYS A 141 21.71 7.88 14.07
CA CYS A 141 21.00 8.46 15.20
C CYS A 141 20.22 9.71 14.75
N VAL A 142 19.70 10.48 15.70
CA VAL A 142 19.08 11.79 15.42
C VAL A 142 20.13 12.88 15.62
N TYR A 143 20.30 13.74 14.61
CA TYR A 143 21.28 14.82 14.60
C TYR A 143 20.64 16.18 14.33
N GLN A 144 21.19 17.24 14.91
CA GLN A 144 20.79 18.61 14.59
C GLN A 144 21.43 19.06 13.27
N LEU A 145 20.60 19.27 12.24
CA LEU A 145 21.04 19.84 10.97
C LEU A 145 21.36 21.32 11.12
N ALA A 146 20.38 22.09 11.58
CA ALA A 146 20.50 23.53 11.78
C ALA A 146 19.53 23.98 12.87
N GLY A 147 19.94 24.93 13.69
CA GLY A 147 19.06 25.60 14.65
C GLY A 147 19.57 26.98 14.98
N LEU A 148 18.70 27.82 15.54
CA LEU A 148 19.11 29.12 16.08
C LEU A 148 19.96 28.89 17.33
N CYS A 149 21.16 29.46 17.36
CA CYS A 149 22.11 29.32 18.48
C CYS A 149 22.58 30.66 19.05
N SER A 150 22.10 31.77 18.49
CA SER A 150 22.26 33.10 19.06
C SER A 150 21.11 33.43 20.03
N ASP A 151 21.40 34.32 20.98
CA ASP A 151 20.40 34.91 21.88
C ASP A 151 19.71 36.15 21.28
N ASP A 152 19.79 36.36 19.95
CA ASP A 152 19.19 37.51 19.30
C ASP A 152 17.64 37.44 19.40
N PRO A 153 16.99 38.32 20.17
CA PRO A 153 15.56 38.26 20.41
C PRO A 153 14.73 38.66 19.17
N THR A 154 15.38 39.18 18.11
CA THR A 154 14.72 39.54 16.86
C THR A 154 14.55 38.32 15.95
N LEU A 155 15.33 37.26 16.14
CA LEU A 155 15.27 36.04 15.33
C LEU A 155 14.27 35.05 15.94
N VAL A 156 13.51 34.38 15.09
CA VAL A 156 12.59 33.32 15.51
C VAL A 156 13.40 32.04 15.79
N PRO A 157 13.32 31.46 17.00
CA PRO A 157 13.97 30.19 17.31
C PRO A 157 13.37 29.03 16.53
N PHE A 158 14.23 28.21 15.94
CA PHE A 158 13.85 26.97 15.27
C PHE A 158 14.95 25.92 15.46
N VAL A 159 14.58 24.65 15.31
CA VAL A 159 15.53 23.53 15.25
C VAL A 159 15.08 22.57 14.14
N VAL A 160 16.00 22.23 13.23
CA VAL A 160 15.86 21.18 12.22
C VAL A 160 16.73 20.00 12.62
N THR A 161 16.13 18.83 12.74
CA THR A 161 16.85 17.57 13.00
C THR A 161 16.63 16.59 11.85
N ALA A 162 17.64 15.76 11.58
CA ALA A 162 17.54 14.61 10.68
C ALA A 162 17.76 13.32 11.46
N GLU A 163 16.93 12.31 11.17
CA GLU A 163 17.14 10.94 11.63
C GLU A 163 17.58 10.07 10.45
N ASN A 164 18.66 9.32 10.66
CA ASN A 164 19.23 8.45 9.64
C ASN A 164 19.01 6.95 9.99
N ASN A 165 18.83 6.09 8.98
CA ASN A 165 18.72 4.65 9.17
C ASN A 165 19.55 3.84 8.15
N HIS A 166 19.69 2.55 8.41
CA HIS A 166 20.22 1.56 7.48
C HIS A 166 19.06 1.02 6.63
N ARG A 167 18.93 1.45 5.37
CA ARG A 167 17.85 1.05 4.44
C ARG A 167 18.01 -0.37 3.95
N GLY A 168 17.66 -1.31 4.80
CA GLY A 168 17.80 -2.74 4.61
C GLY A 168 19.23 -3.28 4.58
N SER A 169 20.23 -2.46 4.24
CA SER A 169 21.65 -2.79 4.32
C SER A 169 22.37 -1.99 5.38
N HIS A 170 23.23 -2.64 6.17
CA HIS A 170 24.10 -2.01 7.17
C HIS A 170 25.34 -1.32 6.58
N VAL A 171 25.53 -1.38 5.26
CA VAL A 171 26.73 -0.83 4.60
C VAL A 171 26.78 0.70 4.71
N VAL A 172 25.61 1.37 4.80
CA VAL A 172 25.48 2.83 4.71
C VAL A 172 24.27 3.39 5.49
N SER A 173 24.16 4.71 5.62
CA SER A 173 23.02 5.36 6.30
C SER A 173 22.33 6.41 5.43
N PHE A 174 21.00 6.51 5.50
CA PHE A 174 20.24 7.56 4.79
C PHE A 174 19.35 8.35 5.73
N THR A 175 19.14 9.62 5.42
CA THR A 175 18.07 10.43 6.02
C THR A 175 16.72 9.76 5.77
N LYS A 176 16.00 9.38 6.83
CA LYS A 176 14.64 8.83 6.73
C LYS A 176 13.56 9.75 7.29
N GLU A 177 13.92 10.71 8.13
CA GLU A 177 12.99 11.70 8.67
C GLU A 177 13.70 13.05 8.85
N VAL A 178 13.03 14.14 8.46
CA VAL A 178 13.44 15.51 8.77
C VAL A 178 12.35 16.19 9.59
N THR A 179 12.72 16.74 10.74
CA THR A 179 11.80 17.37 11.68
C THR A 179 12.17 18.84 11.88
N LEU A 180 11.20 19.74 11.69
CA LEU A 180 11.26 21.14 12.08
C LEU A 180 10.47 21.36 13.38
N LYS A 181 11.13 21.89 14.40
CA LYS A 181 10.50 22.42 15.61
C LYS A 181 10.53 23.94 15.58
N VAL A 182 9.36 24.57 15.51
CA VAL A 182 9.19 26.03 15.45
C VAL A 182 7.81 26.39 16.00
N TYR A 183 7.66 27.56 16.63
CA TYR A 183 6.38 28.02 17.23
C TYR A 183 5.71 27.00 18.16
N ASN A 184 6.50 26.21 18.90
CA ASN A 184 6.00 25.14 19.78
C ASN A 184 5.22 24.03 19.05
N VAL A 185 5.47 23.85 17.75
CA VAL A 185 4.95 22.75 16.94
C VAL A 185 6.12 21.95 16.36
N SER A 186 5.98 20.63 16.34
CA SER A 186 6.92 19.69 15.71
C SER A 186 6.31 19.19 14.40
N LEU A 187 6.98 19.43 13.30
CA LEU A 187 6.56 19.09 11.93
C LEU A 187 7.58 18.15 11.32
N ALA A 188 7.19 16.94 10.95
CA ALA A 188 8.11 15.98 10.38
C ALA A 188 7.62 15.44 9.04
N PHE A 189 8.53 15.40 8.07
CA PHE A 189 8.40 14.57 6.88
C PHE A 189 9.22 13.31 7.08
N SER A 190 8.63 12.15 6.78
CA SER A 190 9.29 10.86 6.93
C SER A 190 9.11 10.00 5.69
N GLN A 191 10.07 9.10 5.48
CA GLN A 191 10.01 8.02 4.50
C GLN A 191 8.89 7.03 4.84
N GLU A 192 8.59 6.83 6.13
CA GLU A 192 7.54 5.92 6.62
C GLU A 192 6.13 6.34 6.15
N HIS A 193 5.92 7.64 5.97
CA HIS A 193 4.63 8.23 5.60
C HIS A 193 4.79 9.25 4.48
N PRO A 194 5.14 8.80 3.25
CA PRO A 194 5.38 9.71 2.13
C PRO A 194 4.13 10.53 1.82
N GLN A 195 4.31 11.78 1.39
CA GLN A 195 3.24 12.74 1.08
C GLN A 195 2.29 13.06 2.25
N LYS A 196 2.61 12.64 3.48
CA LYS A 196 1.92 13.05 4.70
C LYS A 196 2.86 13.85 5.59
N LEU A 197 2.26 14.69 6.43
CA LEU A 197 2.98 15.46 7.44
C LEU A 197 2.66 14.91 8.82
N LYS A 198 3.67 14.76 9.67
CA LYS A 198 3.48 14.39 11.08
C LYS A 198 3.59 15.65 11.94
N VAL A 199 2.47 16.10 12.49
CA VAL A 199 2.33 17.30 13.35
C VAL A 199 2.16 16.86 14.80
N ASN A 200 3.14 17.14 15.67
CA ASN A 200 3.14 16.72 17.07
C ASN A 200 2.85 15.21 17.27
N GLY A 201 3.31 14.39 16.33
CA GLY A 201 3.08 12.95 16.33
C GLY A 201 1.81 12.49 15.62
N ILE A 202 0.96 13.39 15.11
CA ILE A 202 -0.29 13.09 14.37
C ILE A 202 -0.06 13.22 12.86
N LEU A 203 -0.50 12.24 12.07
CA LEU A 203 -0.43 12.28 10.61
C LEU A 203 -1.57 13.11 10.03
N VAL A 204 -1.23 14.02 9.13
CA VAL A 204 -2.16 14.90 8.43
C VAL A 204 -1.89 14.87 6.93
N ASP A 205 -2.95 15.02 6.14
CA ASP A 205 -2.81 15.14 4.69
C ASP A 205 -2.40 16.57 4.31
N LEU A 206 -1.67 16.71 3.20
CA LEU A 206 -1.30 17.99 2.62
C LEU A 206 -2.44 18.55 1.76
N PRO A 207 -2.60 19.88 1.68
CA PRO A 207 -1.80 20.93 2.34
C PRO A 207 -2.16 21.12 3.83
N PHE A 208 -1.26 21.72 4.60
CA PHE A 208 -1.46 22.05 6.02
C PHE A 208 -1.05 23.50 6.31
N THR A 209 -1.77 24.17 7.22
CA THR A 209 -1.43 25.53 7.67
C THR A 209 -1.59 25.67 9.18
N HIS A 210 -0.65 26.36 9.83
CA HIS A 210 -0.70 26.62 11.27
C HIS A 210 -0.52 28.12 11.56
N ASP A 211 -1.51 28.72 12.23
CA ASP A 211 -1.54 30.12 12.68
C ASP A 211 -1.17 31.16 11.61
N GLU A 212 -1.39 30.86 10.32
CA GLU A 212 -0.93 31.65 9.16
C GLU A 212 0.60 31.87 9.08
N LYS A 213 1.37 31.31 10.02
CA LYS A 213 2.83 31.42 10.09
C LYS A 213 3.55 30.26 9.42
N ILE A 214 2.90 29.11 9.32
CA ILE A 214 3.47 27.92 8.71
C ILE A 214 2.54 27.45 7.59
N GLN A 215 3.14 27.17 6.44
CA GLN A 215 2.49 26.58 5.29
C GLN A 215 3.24 25.32 4.88
N VAL A 216 2.52 24.22 4.70
CA VAL A 216 3.08 22.95 4.26
C VAL A 216 2.34 22.45 3.04
N TYR A 217 3.09 22.14 2.00
CA TYR A 217 2.53 21.78 0.70
C TYR A 217 3.46 20.83 -0.06
N GLN A 218 2.89 20.15 -1.05
CA GLN A 218 3.65 19.32 -1.99
C GLN A 218 3.87 20.09 -3.30
N ARG A 219 5.06 19.95 -3.88
CA ARG A 219 5.38 20.49 -5.21
C ARG A 219 6.32 19.52 -5.91
N GLY A 220 5.88 18.99 -7.05
CA GLY A 220 6.57 17.91 -7.75
C GLY A 220 6.68 16.67 -6.86
N PHE A 221 7.88 16.07 -6.81
CA PHE A 221 8.19 14.96 -5.91
C PHE A 221 8.49 15.34 -4.46
N HIS A 222 8.37 16.62 -4.06
CA HIS A 222 8.89 17.10 -2.78
C HIS A 222 7.80 17.68 -1.86
N GLY A 223 7.98 17.48 -0.55
CA GLY A 223 7.28 18.21 0.50
C GLY A 223 8.04 19.47 0.90
N PHE A 224 7.32 20.56 1.16
CA PHE A 224 7.87 21.84 1.60
C PHE A 224 7.19 22.29 2.89
N ILE A 225 7.99 22.65 3.91
CA ILE A 225 7.54 23.41 5.08
C ILE A 225 8.11 24.82 4.95
N LYS A 226 7.24 25.82 4.81
CA LYS A 226 7.60 27.24 4.70
C LYS A 226 7.08 28.01 5.92
N THR A 227 7.93 28.86 6.46
CA THR A 227 7.59 29.77 7.57
C THR A 227 7.38 31.21 7.06
N ASP A 228 6.77 32.06 7.87
CA ASP A 228 6.56 33.49 7.63
C ASP A 228 7.85 34.32 7.61
N PHE A 229 8.92 33.82 8.23
CA PHE A 229 10.28 34.38 8.16
C PHE A 229 11.15 33.76 7.04
N ASP A 230 10.54 33.08 6.06
CA ASP A 230 11.17 32.54 4.85
C ASP A 230 12.19 31.39 5.04
N LEU A 231 12.24 30.75 6.22
CA LEU A 231 12.88 29.44 6.36
C LEU A 231 12.06 28.40 5.59
N VAL A 232 12.73 27.59 4.76
CA VAL A 232 12.10 26.49 4.01
C VAL A 232 12.85 25.18 4.24
N VAL A 233 12.12 24.15 4.68
CA VAL A 233 12.60 22.77 4.78
C VAL A 233 11.96 21.93 3.68
N THR A 234 12.76 21.21 2.91
CA THR A 234 12.33 20.38 1.78
C THR A 234 12.74 18.93 2.00
N PHE A 235 11.87 17.98 1.65
CA PHE A 235 12.14 16.55 1.68
C PHE A 235 11.57 15.85 0.43
N ASP A 236 12.28 14.88 -0.15
CA ASP A 236 11.85 14.09 -1.32
C ASP A 236 11.11 12.80 -0.96
N TRP A 237 10.80 12.58 0.32
CA TRP A 237 10.22 11.34 0.86
C TRP A 237 11.15 10.12 0.76
N TYR A 238 12.36 10.31 0.24
CA TYR A 238 13.39 9.31 0.11
C TYR A 238 14.58 9.76 0.92
N SER A 239 15.64 10.36 0.35
CA SER A 239 16.90 10.66 1.05
C SER A 239 17.36 12.11 0.97
N TYR A 240 16.69 12.97 0.20
CA TYR A 240 17.06 14.36 0.01
C TYR A 240 16.37 15.25 1.03
N ALA A 241 17.15 15.89 1.90
CA ALA A 241 16.72 16.96 2.78
C ALA A 241 17.46 18.25 2.44
N ARG A 242 16.72 19.37 2.39
CA ARG A 242 17.29 20.70 2.14
C ARG A 242 16.74 21.72 3.11
N VAL A 243 17.65 22.53 3.66
CA VAL A 243 17.33 23.69 4.49
C VAL A 243 17.74 24.94 3.73
N LEU A 244 16.77 25.80 3.43
CA LEU A 244 16.98 27.12 2.83
C LEU A 244 16.86 28.17 3.93
N LEU A 245 17.97 28.81 4.28
CA LEU A 245 18.07 29.78 5.35
C LEU A 245 18.08 31.21 4.80
N PRO A 246 17.24 32.13 5.33
CA PRO A 246 17.30 33.54 4.97
C PRO A 246 18.59 34.20 5.50
N GLY A 247 19.17 35.12 4.73
CA GLY A 247 20.44 35.79 5.06
C GLY A 247 20.45 36.58 6.37
N SER A 248 19.28 36.92 6.95
CA SER A 248 19.19 37.55 8.27
C SER A 248 19.60 36.63 9.44
N TYR A 249 19.79 35.33 9.19
CA TYR A 249 20.25 34.35 10.16
C TYR A 249 21.74 33.98 10.00
N ALA A 250 22.46 34.61 9.07
CA ALA A 250 23.89 34.36 8.85
C ALA A 250 24.70 34.59 10.13
N GLY A 251 25.54 33.62 10.50
CA GLY A 251 26.33 33.60 11.74
C GLY A 251 25.54 33.39 13.03
N ALA A 252 24.21 33.21 12.96
CA ALA A 252 23.35 33.05 14.13
C ALA A 252 22.86 31.60 14.34
N VAL A 253 23.17 30.71 13.40
CA VAL A 253 22.76 29.30 13.41
C VAL A 253 23.93 28.39 13.75
N CYS A 254 23.62 27.17 14.17
CA CYS A 254 24.61 26.12 14.36
C CYS A 254 24.03 24.72 14.13
N GLY A 255 24.90 23.76 13.85
CA GLY A 255 24.55 22.37 13.58
C GLY A 255 25.47 21.76 12.53
N LEU A 256 25.07 20.61 11.99
CA LEU A 256 25.75 19.96 10.87
C LEU A 256 25.85 20.84 9.61
N CYS A 257 24.93 21.79 9.42
CA CYS A 257 24.92 22.71 8.29
C CYS A 257 25.87 23.91 8.43
N GLY A 258 26.64 24.03 9.51
CA GLY A 258 27.51 25.18 9.75
C GLY A 258 26.78 26.41 10.30
N ASP A 259 27.43 27.58 10.23
CA ASP A 259 26.92 28.85 10.78
C ASP A 259 26.45 29.87 9.72
N ALA A 260 26.67 29.58 8.43
CA ALA A 260 26.22 30.39 7.29
C ALA A 260 26.84 31.80 7.25
N ASP A 261 28.07 31.96 7.73
CA ASP A 261 28.77 33.24 7.79
C ASP A 261 29.54 33.59 6.51
N GLY A 262 29.55 32.68 5.53
CA GLY A 262 30.25 32.79 4.26
C GLY A 262 31.64 32.14 4.25
N SER A 263 32.07 31.51 5.35
CA SER A 263 33.38 30.85 5.45
C SER A 263 33.24 29.34 5.67
N PRO A 264 33.66 28.50 4.71
CA PRO A 264 33.59 27.04 4.89
C PRO A 264 34.59 26.51 5.94
N ASP A 265 35.62 27.28 6.31
CA ASP A 265 36.72 26.78 7.13
C ASP A 265 36.33 26.56 8.61
N ASN A 266 35.36 27.32 9.13
CA ASN A 266 34.83 27.25 10.49
C ASN A 266 33.55 26.42 10.65
N ASP A 267 32.99 25.88 9.56
CA ASP A 267 31.74 25.10 9.59
C ASP A 267 31.77 23.89 10.55
N PHE A 268 32.95 23.36 10.87
CA PHE A 268 33.10 22.25 11.82
C PHE A 268 33.13 22.71 13.30
N ALA A 269 32.35 23.73 13.62
CA ALA A 269 32.19 24.24 14.97
C ALA A 269 31.48 23.23 15.89
N LEU A 270 31.98 23.10 17.13
CA LEU A 270 31.40 22.21 18.13
C LEU A 270 30.39 22.96 19.03
N PRO A 271 29.38 22.28 19.61
CA PRO A 271 28.38 22.93 20.46
C PRO A 271 28.95 23.69 21.67
N GLY A 272 30.10 23.26 22.19
CA GLY A 272 30.80 23.89 23.32
C GLY A 272 31.87 24.90 22.93
N GLY A 273 31.97 25.25 21.64
CA GLY A 273 33.04 26.09 21.07
C GLY A 273 34.26 25.28 20.59
N GLY A 274 35.10 25.94 19.79
CA GLY A 274 36.21 25.30 19.06
C GLY A 274 35.73 24.60 17.78
N ALA A 275 36.68 24.03 17.04
CA ALA A 275 36.41 23.31 15.79
C ALA A 275 37.00 21.90 15.83
N ALA A 276 36.29 20.94 15.25
CA ALA A 276 36.80 19.59 15.07
C ALA A 276 37.70 19.51 13.82
N THR A 277 38.72 18.65 13.90
CA THR A 277 39.61 18.38 12.76
C THR A 277 39.17 17.16 11.94
N ALA A 278 38.21 16.39 12.44
CA ALA A 278 37.69 15.18 11.80
C ALA A 278 36.16 15.24 11.68
N GLU A 279 35.65 14.82 10.53
CA GLU A 279 34.22 14.86 10.15
C GLU A 279 33.36 14.04 11.11
N VAL A 280 33.78 12.82 11.44
CA VAL A 280 33.06 11.93 12.37
C VAL A 280 33.00 12.51 13.78
N GLN A 281 34.05 13.21 14.23
CA GLN A 281 34.06 13.87 15.53
C GLN A 281 33.10 15.07 15.54
N PHE A 282 33.18 15.91 14.49
CA PHE A 282 32.27 17.04 14.30
C PHE A 282 30.81 16.57 14.35
N ALA A 283 30.46 15.61 13.49
CA ALA A 283 29.06 15.27 13.30
C ALA A 283 28.46 14.52 14.50
N ASN A 284 29.24 13.66 15.18
CA ASN A 284 28.79 13.03 16.42
C ASN A 284 28.56 14.01 17.57
N SER A 285 29.24 15.15 17.58
CA SER A 285 29.02 16.18 18.60
C SER A 285 27.62 16.80 18.52
N TRP A 286 26.97 16.71 17.35
CA TRP A 286 25.62 17.21 17.08
C TRP A 286 24.53 16.14 17.24
N LYS A 287 24.84 14.98 17.85
CA LYS A 287 23.84 13.95 18.17
C LYS A 287 22.89 14.44 19.27
N VAL A 288 21.58 14.35 19.02
CA VAL A 288 20.55 14.81 19.96
C VAL A 288 19.70 13.68 20.55
N ALA A 289 19.62 12.51 19.92
CA ALA A 289 18.91 11.35 20.47
C ALA A 289 19.42 10.01 19.91
N ASP A 290 19.32 8.95 20.73
CA ASP A 290 19.52 7.55 20.33
C ASP A 290 18.19 6.91 19.91
N VAL A 291 18.21 6.11 18.84
CA VAL A 291 17.06 5.33 18.34
C VAL A 291 17.43 3.85 18.22
N PRO A 292 16.46 2.91 18.17
CA PRO A 292 16.79 1.48 18.07
C PRO A 292 17.67 1.17 16.85
N GLY A 293 18.89 0.69 17.08
CA GLY A 293 19.89 0.44 16.02
C GLY A 293 20.82 1.62 15.72
N CYS A 294 20.76 2.71 16.50
CA CYS A 294 21.67 3.85 16.39
C CYS A 294 23.13 3.44 16.64
N SER A 295 23.98 3.89 15.72
CA SER A 295 25.43 3.83 15.80
C SER A 295 26.03 5.20 15.48
N SER A 296 26.99 5.63 16.28
CA SER A 296 27.72 6.90 16.09
C SER A 296 28.72 6.86 14.93
N SER A 297 29.05 5.67 14.44
CA SER A 297 29.86 5.50 13.23
C SER A 297 29.62 4.10 12.67
N CYS A 298 30.04 3.87 11.43
CA CYS A 298 30.38 2.50 11.04
C CYS A 298 31.64 2.08 11.85
N ASN A 299 31.67 0.86 12.37
CA ASN A 299 32.88 0.33 13.05
C ASN A 299 34.03 0.23 12.04
N GLU A 300 35.26 -0.15 12.46
CA GLU A 300 36.49 -0.26 11.63
C GLU A 300 36.37 -1.11 10.32
N SER A 301 35.19 -1.65 10.02
CA SER A 301 34.79 -2.45 8.87
C SER A 301 33.83 -1.74 7.89
N CYS A 302 33.85 -0.40 7.78
CA CYS A 302 33.08 0.27 6.72
C CYS A 302 33.66 -0.14 5.36
N ARG A 303 32.85 -0.79 4.51
CA ARG A 303 33.28 -1.17 3.17
C ARG A 303 33.54 0.09 2.36
N LEU A 304 34.79 0.36 2.05
CA LEU A 304 35.16 1.36 1.05
C LEU A 304 35.27 0.70 -0.32
N CYS A 305 34.69 1.34 -1.32
CA CYS A 305 34.80 0.88 -2.70
C CYS A 305 36.19 1.12 -3.28
N SER A 306 36.78 0.08 -3.87
CA SER A 306 38.01 0.23 -4.64
C SER A 306 37.76 1.06 -5.91
N GLU A 307 38.79 1.72 -6.41
CA GLU A 307 38.70 2.48 -7.66
C GLU A 307 38.30 1.61 -8.86
N ALA A 308 38.59 0.31 -8.83
CA ALA A 308 38.15 -0.62 -9.87
C ALA A 308 36.64 -0.86 -9.83
N GLU A 309 36.04 -0.96 -8.63
CA GLU A 309 34.59 -1.09 -8.47
C GLU A 309 33.86 0.19 -8.85
N LYS A 310 34.35 1.36 -8.41
CA LYS A 310 33.79 2.68 -8.77
C LYS A 310 33.69 2.87 -10.28
N ARG A 311 34.74 2.50 -11.02
CA ARG A 311 34.80 2.60 -12.50
C ARG A 311 33.64 1.88 -13.21
N ARG A 312 33.05 0.84 -12.60
CA ARG A 312 31.91 0.11 -13.18
C ARG A 312 30.65 0.99 -13.29
N TYR A 313 30.49 1.96 -12.40
CA TYR A 313 29.32 2.83 -12.30
C TYR A 313 29.55 4.23 -12.87
N SER A 314 30.76 4.54 -13.32
CA SER A 314 31.11 5.82 -13.95
C SER A 314 30.56 6.02 -15.37
N GLY A 315 29.98 4.98 -16.00
CA GLY A 315 29.46 5.04 -17.37
C GLY A 315 28.00 5.53 -17.46
N ASP A 316 27.55 5.87 -18.67
CA ASP A 316 26.22 6.42 -18.98
C ASP A 316 25.02 5.55 -18.57
N LYS A 317 25.24 4.24 -18.32
CA LYS A 317 24.20 3.34 -17.81
C LYS A 317 23.92 3.51 -16.31
N HIS A 318 24.74 4.32 -15.63
CA HIS A 318 24.59 4.67 -14.23
C HIS A 318 24.88 6.19 -14.08
N CYS A 319 25.96 6.56 -13.39
CA CYS A 319 26.24 7.94 -13.00
C CYS A 319 26.82 8.82 -14.12
N GLY A 320 27.37 8.23 -15.18
CA GLY A 320 28.03 8.98 -16.27
C GLY A 320 27.11 9.97 -17.00
N LEU A 321 25.79 9.82 -16.87
CA LEU A 321 24.80 10.75 -17.41
C LEU A 321 25.00 12.19 -16.87
N LEU A 322 25.43 12.33 -15.61
CA LEU A 322 25.68 13.61 -14.93
C LEU A 322 26.79 14.43 -15.60
N LEU A 323 27.81 13.79 -16.16
CA LEU A 323 28.96 14.49 -16.77
C LEU A 323 28.85 14.64 -18.29
N LYS A 324 27.76 14.14 -18.89
CA LYS A 324 27.65 14.03 -20.34
C LYS A 324 27.51 15.42 -21.00
N LYS A 325 28.61 15.93 -21.57
CA LYS A 325 28.68 17.26 -22.23
C LYS A 325 27.62 17.49 -23.31
N ARG A 326 27.15 16.43 -23.97
CA ARG A 326 26.05 16.47 -24.96
C ARG A 326 24.88 15.56 -24.52
N GLY A 327 24.56 15.60 -23.24
CA GLY A 327 23.47 14.83 -22.62
C GLY A 327 22.25 15.68 -22.30
N PRO A 328 21.20 15.06 -21.71
CA PRO A 328 19.98 15.75 -21.32
C PRO A 328 20.19 16.79 -20.21
N LEU A 329 21.22 16.59 -19.37
CA LEU A 329 21.58 17.43 -18.23
C LEU A 329 22.58 18.55 -18.57
N ALA A 330 23.11 18.55 -19.79
CA ALA A 330 24.12 19.51 -20.24
C ALA A 330 23.74 21.00 -20.05
N PRO A 331 22.47 21.44 -20.20
CA PRO A 331 22.09 22.83 -19.90
C PRO A 331 22.38 23.26 -18.46
N CYS A 332 22.55 22.32 -17.54
CA CYS A 332 22.76 22.60 -16.13
C CYS A 332 24.21 22.87 -15.73
N HIS A 333 25.17 22.35 -16.49
CA HIS A 333 26.56 22.26 -16.04
C HIS A 333 27.22 23.63 -15.83
N GLU A 334 26.66 24.70 -16.42
CA GLU A 334 27.13 26.08 -16.23
C GLU A 334 26.63 26.69 -14.91
N GLU A 335 25.48 26.26 -14.41
CA GLU A 335 24.82 26.80 -13.21
C GLU A 335 25.06 25.94 -11.96
N VAL A 336 25.21 24.62 -12.14
CA VAL A 336 25.46 23.65 -11.07
C VAL A 336 26.55 22.68 -11.51
N ASP A 337 27.67 22.66 -10.78
CA ASP A 337 28.78 21.73 -11.05
C ASP A 337 28.32 20.27 -10.85
N PRO A 338 28.35 19.42 -11.89
CA PRO A 338 27.93 18.03 -11.79
C PRO A 338 28.96 17.12 -11.12
N SER A 339 30.22 17.57 -10.94
CA SER A 339 31.31 16.72 -10.47
C SER A 339 31.04 16.12 -9.08
N PRO A 340 30.59 16.90 -8.08
CA PRO A 340 30.32 16.35 -6.76
C PRO A 340 29.14 15.36 -6.75
N PHE A 341 28.05 15.67 -7.47
CA PHE A 341 26.91 14.76 -7.62
C PHE A 341 27.30 13.45 -8.33
N PHE A 342 28.25 13.52 -9.26
CA PHE A 342 28.77 12.33 -9.93
C PHE A 342 29.59 11.45 -8.98
N GLU A 343 30.43 12.06 -8.15
CA GLU A 343 31.22 11.33 -7.14
C GLU A 343 30.31 10.64 -6.12
N ASP A 344 29.33 11.38 -5.58
CA ASP A 344 28.30 10.88 -4.68
C ASP A 344 27.54 9.69 -5.32
N CYS A 345 27.06 9.86 -6.56
CA CYS A 345 26.38 8.79 -7.30
C CYS A 345 27.26 7.54 -7.48
N VAL A 346 28.53 7.70 -7.85
CA VAL A 346 29.43 6.56 -8.09
C VAL A 346 29.75 5.83 -6.79
N PHE A 347 29.88 6.59 -5.70
CA PHE A 347 30.06 6.04 -4.36
C PHE A 347 28.85 5.21 -3.93
N ASP A 348 27.66 5.81 -3.97
CA ASP A 348 26.38 5.19 -3.65
C ASP A 348 26.12 3.94 -4.52
N ALA A 349 26.23 4.08 -5.84
CA ALA A 349 26.06 2.99 -6.78
C ALA A 349 27.05 1.86 -6.53
N CYS A 350 28.26 2.15 -6.04
CA CYS A 350 29.21 1.10 -5.75
C CYS A 350 28.84 0.27 -4.51
N LEU A 351 28.44 0.94 -3.43
CA LEU A 351 28.01 0.28 -2.19
C LEU A 351 26.75 -0.55 -2.42
N TYR A 352 25.85 -0.05 -3.28
CA TYR A 352 24.63 -0.74 -3.70
C TYR A 352 24.76 -1.62 -4.94
N GLN A 353 25.99 -1.86 -5.41
CA GLN A 353 26.27 -2.72 -6.56
C GLN A 353 25.47 -2.37 -7.84
N GLY A 354 25.16 -1.08 -8.02
CA GLY A 354 24.44 -0.53 -9.16
C GLY A 354 22.92 -0.58 -9.03
N HIS A 355 22.38 -0.78 -7.82
CA HIS A 355 20.94 -0.75 -7.60
C HIS A 355 20.34 0.54 -8.16
N HIS A 356 19.33 0.39 -9.00
CA HIS A 356 18.91 1.46 -9.88
C HIS A 356 18.18 2.59 -9.15
N ASP A 357 17.38 2.29 -8.12
CA ASP A 357 16.69 3.33 -7.33
C ASP A 357 17.69 4.31 -6.69
N VAL A 358 18.85 3.80 -6.27
CA VAL A 358 19.95 4.60 -5.72
C VAL A 358 20.51 5.53 -6.79
N VAL A 359 20.87 4.99 -7.95
CA VAL A 359 21.37 5.79 -9.09
C VAL A 359 20.34 6.85 -9.53
N CYS A 360 19.06 6.48 -9.61
CA CYS A 360 18.01 7.39 -10.04
C CYS A 360 17.74 8.50 -9.03
N SER A 361 17.81 8.20 -7.74
CA SER A 361 17.71 9.21 -6.68
C SER A 361 18.90 10.18 -6.73
N SER A 362 20.13 9.70 -6.92
CA SER A 362 21.32 10.57 -7.06
C SER A 362 21.26 11.45 -8.31
N ILE A 363 20.70 10.95 -9.43
CA ILE A 363 20.50 11.79 -10.64
C ILE A 363 19.36 12.79 -10.43
N ALA A 364 18.27 12.37 -9.78
CA ALA A 364 17.13 13.25 -9.48
C ALA A 364 17.57 14.43 -8.60
N SER A 365 18.42 14.21 -7.59
CA SER A 365 18.91 15.30 -6.73
C SER A 365 19.70 16.37 -7.49
N TYR A 366 20.47 16.00 -8.53
CA TYR A 366 21.12 16.96 -9.42
C TYR A 366 20.11 17.70 -10.29
N VAL A 367 19.10 17.00 -10.82
CA VAL A 367 18.00 17.61 -11.59
C VAL A 367 17.22 18.62 -10.73
N ASP A 368 16.98 18.30 -9.47
CA ASP A 368 16.30 19.18 -8.52
C ASP A 368 17.13 20.42 -8.20
N ALA A 369 18.43 20.23 -7.92
CA ALA A 369 19.36 21.35 -7.75
C ALA A 369 19.36 22.25 -9.01
N CYS A 370 19.31 21.65 -10.19
CA CYS A 370 19.25 22.34 -11.46
C CYS A 370 17.96 23.17 -11.65
N GLN A 371 16.81 22.53 -11.50
CA GLN A 371 15.51 23.17 -11.68
C GLN A 371 15.27 24.26 -10.63
N SER A 372 15.85 24.11 -9.43
CA SER A 372 15.82 25.17 -8.40
C SER A 372 16.52 26.47 -8.82
N ARG A 373 17.44 26.40 -9.80
CA ARG A 373 18.09 27.56 -10.44
C ARG A 373 17.30 28.10 -11.64
N GLY A 374 16.13 27.54 -11.95
CA GLY A 374 15.30 27.93 -13.09
C GLY A 374 15.77 27.38 -14.45
N VAL A 375 16.71 26.43 -14.45
CA VAL A 375 17.22 25.81 -15.68
C VAL A 375 16.27 24.71 -16.15
N SER A 376 15.88 24.74 -17.43
CA SER A 376 15.09 23.67 -18.06
C SER A 376 15.98 22.51 -18.50
N VAL A 377 15.81 21.35 -17.86
CA VAL A 377 16.46 20.09 -18.23
C VAL A 377 15.73 19.38 -19.37
N ARG A 378 16.44 18.56 -20.15
CA ARG A 378 15.82 17.70 -21.19
C ARG A 378 15.46 16.33 -20.61
N ALA A 379 14.58 15.59 -21.31
CA ALA A 379 14.14 14.26 -20.91
C ALA A 379 15.33 13.32 -20.63
N TRP A 380 15.51 12.97 -19.36
CA TRP A 380 16.58 12.12 -18.86
C TRP A 380 16.06 10.74 -18.42
N ARG A 381 14.80 10.65 -18.00
CA ARG A 381 14.08 9.39 -17.75
C ARG A 381 13.60 8.76 -19.05
N THR A 382 13.68 7.45 -19.14
CA THR A 382 13.19 6.64 -20.26
C THR A 382 12.49 5.37 -19.76
N ALA A 383 11.77 4.68 -20.62
CA ALA A 383 11.14 3.40 -20.27
C ALA A 383 12.14 2.32 -19.79
N ALA A 384 13.43 2.46 -20.11
CA ALA A 384 14.49 1.52 -19.75
C ALA A 384 15.50 2.10 -18.71
N PHE A 385 15.30 3.35 -18.26
CA PHE A 385 16.22 4.03 -17.33
C PHE A 385 15.47 5.08 -16.51
N CYS A 386 15.45 4.88 -15.19
CA CYS A 386 14.76 5.73 -14.22
C CYS A 386 13.29 6.03 -14.57
N SER A 387 12.56 5.04 -15.11
CA SER A 387 11.15 5.22 -15.52
C SER A 387 10.31 5.70 -14.34
N PRO A 388 9.54 6.80 -14.50
CA PRO A 388 8.69 7.31 -13.43
C PRO A 388 7.51 6.37 -13.18
N VAL A 389 7.04 6.33 -11.93
CA VAL A 389 5.83 5.62 -11.52
C VAL A 389 4.88 6.63 -10.91
N CYS A 390 3.72 6.84 -11.54
CA CYS A 390 2.68 7.73 -11.01
C CYS A 390 1.46 6.91 -10.54
N PRO A 391 0.80 7.33 -9.45
CA PRO A 391 -0.45 6.73 -8.99
C PRO A 391 -1.57 6.82 -10.05
N PRO A 392 -2.69 6.08 -9.87
CA PRO A 392 -3.86 6.20 -10.72
C PRO A 392 -4.36 7.64 -10.86
N ASN A 393 -4.88 7.98 -12.06
CA ASN A 393 -5.36 9.32 -12.43
C ASN A 393 -4.28 10.42 -12.37
N GLN A 394 -3.01 10.03 -12.53
CA GLN A 394 -1.86 10.93 -12.61
C GLN A 394 -0.96 10.55 -13.77
N HIS A 395 -0.25 11.54 -14.31
CA HIS A 395 0.81 11.35 -15.30
C HIS A 395 2.09 12.07 -14.87
N TYR A 396 3.21 11.59 -15.40
CA TYR A 396 4.52 12.17 -15.16
C TYR A 396 4.76 13.37 -16.08
N GLU A 397 5.29 14.46 -15.53
CA GLU A 397 5.85 15.58 -16.30
C GLU A 397 7.23 15.98 -15.77
N LEU A 398 8.18 16.21 -16.68
CA LEU A 398 9.51 16.74 -16.33
C LEU A 398 9.47 18.23 -15.95
N THR A 399 8.49 18.95 -16.49
CA THR A 399 8.37 20.41 -16.40
C THR A 399 6.90 20.72 -16.19
N GLY A 400 6.37 20.21 -15.08
CA GLY A 400 4.97 20.41 -14.73
C GLY A 400 4.70 21.72 -14.02
N PRO A 401 3.41 22.02 -13.78
CA PRO A 401 3.01 23.28 -13.17
C PRO A 401 3.63 23.44 -11.77
N PRO A 402 4.16 24.62 -11.43
CA PRO A 402 4.74 24.87 -10.11
C PRO A 402 3.73 24.73 -8.97
N CYS A 403 2.46 24.93 -9.28
CA CYS A 403 1.31 24.89 -8.38
C CYS A 403 0.20 24.04 -9.00
N PRO A 404 0.20 22.71 -8.76
CA PRO A 404 -0.87 21.86 -9.24
C PRO A 404 -2.19 22.17 -8.51
N PRO A 405 -3.34 22.04 -9.19
CA PRO A 405 -4.63 22.32 -8.59
C PRO A 405 -4.98 21.26 -7.52
N THR A 406 -5.34 21.74 -6.33
CA THR A 406 -5.73 20.90 -5.18
C THR A 406 -7.20 21.11 -4.84
N CYS A 407 -7.79 20.18 -4.08
CA CYS A 407 -9.17 20.27 -3.62
C CYS A 407 -9.48 21.45 -2.68
N ARG A 408 -8.46 22.17 -2.18
CA ARG A 408 -8.66 23.42 -1.42
C ARG A 408 -9.07 24.60 -2.31
N GLY A 409 -8.84 24.52 -3.62
CA GLY A 409 -9.08 25.62 -4.56
C GLY A 409 -8.06 26.76 -4.46
N GLN A 410 -8.08 27.66 -5.44
CA GLN A 410 -7.23 28.84 -5.57
C GLN A 410 -7.76 30.00 -4.69
N VAL A 411 -7.77 29.82 -3.36
CA VAL A 411 -8.17 30.87 -2.42
C VAL A 411 -6.90 31.62 -1.98
N ASP A 412 -6.72 32.87 -2.46
CA ASP A 412 -5.82 34.03 -2.15
C ASP A 412 -4.50 33.89 -1.35
N ALA A 413 -4.17 32.72 -0.84
CA ALA A 413 -3.02 32.39 -0.01
C ALA A 413 -2.46 31.00 -0.40
N ASP A 414 -2.41 30.69 -1.71
CA ASP A 414 -1.68 29.51 -2.17
C ASP A 414 -0.18 29.70 -1.79
N PRO A 415 0.41 28.79 -0.98
CA PRO A 415 1.78 28.91 -0.50
C PRO A 415 2.82 28.77 -1.62
N CYS A 416 2.42 28.16 -2.73
CA CYS A 416 3.18 28.16 -3.96
C CYS A 416 2.67 29.32 -4.83
N ASP A 417 3.59 30.14 -5.34
CA ASP A 417 3.24 31.27 -6.21
C ASP A 417 3.58 30.89 -7.66
N PRO A 418 2.60 30.75 -8.57
CA PRO A 418 2.86 30.35 -9.95
C PRO A 418 3.74 31.35 -10.70
N SER A 419 3.74 32.62 -10.29
CA SER A 419 4.47 33.70 -10.95
C SER A 419 5.94 33.78 -10.53
N SER A 420 6.29 33.25 -9.36
CA SER A 420 7.65 33.29 -8.81
C SER A 420 8.29 31.90 -8.63
N SER A 421 7.57 30.82 -8.91
CA SER A 421 8.06 29.45 -8.71
C SER A 421 8.39 28.79 -10.05
N PRO A 422 9.60 28.21 -10.22
CA PRO A 422 9.96 27.54 -11.47
C PRO A 422 9.13 26.26 -11.68
N PRO A 423 8.96 25.78 -12.92
CA PRO A 423 8.39 24.46 -13.17
C PRO A 423 9.17 23.35 -12.45
N VAL A 424 8.51 22.24 -12.14
CA VAL A 424 9.14 21.11 -11.41
C VAL A 424 8.82 19.77 -12.04
N GLU A 425 9.72 18.82 -11.86
CA GLU A 425 9.51 17.41 -12.17
C GLU A 425 8.56 16.76 -11.12
N GLY A 426 7.60 15.95 -11.58
CA GLY A 426 6.66 15.28 -10.68
C GLY A 426 5.59 14.43 -11.37
N CYS A 427 4.70 13.87 -10.55
CA CYS A 427 3.43 13.31 -10.98
C CYS A 427 2.31 14.33 -10.74
N PHE A 428 1.46 14.52 -11.73
CA PHE A 428 0.40 15.53 -11.73
C PHE A 428 -0.95 14.89 -12.07
N CYS A 429 -2.04 15.39 -11.48
CA CYS A 429 -3.37 14.88 -11.74
C CYS A 429 -3.75 15.04 -13.23
N ASP A 430 -4.44 14.04 -13.77
CA ASP A 430 -4.99 14.09 -15.11
C ASP A 430 -6.08 15.18 -15.24
N PRO A 431 -6.32 15.72 -16.45
CA PRO A 431 -7.37 16.71 -16.67
C PRO A 431 -8.74 16.26 -16.14
N GLY A 432 -9.37 17.10 -15.31
CA GLY A 432 -10.65 16.81 -14.64
C GLY A 432 -10.53 16.25 -13.23
N PHE A 433 -9.31 15.98 -12.76
CA PHE A 433 -9.01 15.54 -11.40
C PHE A 433 -8.24 16.61 -10.62
N LEU A 434 -8.39 16.61 -9.29
CA LEU A 434 -7.77 17.50 -8.34
C LEU A 434 -7.05 16.69 -7.26
N GLN A 435 -5.94 17.23 -6.76
CA GLN A 435 -5.19 16.56 -5.70
C GLN A 435 -5.96 16.63 -4.37
N SER A 436 -6.24 15.45 -3.80
CA SER A 436 -6.88 15.22 -2.50
C SER A 436 -6.00 14.27 -1.69
N GLY A 437 -5.11 14.84 -0.86
CA GLY A 437 -4.05 14.08 -0.20
C GLY A 437 -3.11 13.43 -1.23
N GLN A 438 -3.05 12.09 -1.22
CA GLN A 438 -2.20 11.29 -2.14
C GLN A 438 -2.93 10.89 -3.43
N GLN A 439 -4.23 11.14 -3.53
CA GLN A 439 -5.08 10.69 -4.64
C GLN A 439 -5.50 11.87 -5.52
N CYS A 440 -5.77 11.58 -6.79
CA CYS A 440 -6.41 12.52 -7.70
C CYS A 440 -7.87 12.12 -7.87
N VAL A 441 -8.77 13.03 -7.45
CA VAL A 441 -10.21 12.81 -7.39
C VAL A 441 -10.95 13.87 -8.21
N PRO A 442 -12.14 13.57 -8.78
CA PRO A 442 -12.99 14.58 -9.41
C PRO A 442 -13.43 15.65 -8.41
N LEU A 443 -13.75 16.86 -8.88
CA LEU A 443 -14.16 18.00 -8.03
C LEU A 443 -15.29 17.66 -7.03
N GLY A 444 -16.28 16.87 -7.45
CA GLY A 444 -17.39 16.45 -6.57
C GLY A 444 -16.99 15.49 -5.44
N GLN A 445 -15.75 14.99 -5.45
CA GLN A 445 -15.18 14.10 -4.43
C GLN A 445 -14.10 14.81 -3.59
N CYS A 446 -13.99 16.13 -3.70
CA CYS A 446 -13.11 16.91 -2.84
C CYS A 446 -13.57 16.84 -1.37
N GLY A 447 -12.58 16.85 -0.47
CA GLY A 447 -12.79 16.80 0.96
C GLY A 447 -13.09 18.16 1.60
N CYS A 448 -12.80 18.26 2.90
CA CYS A 448 -13.17 19.36 3.76
C CYS A 448 -11.94 20.04 4.36
N TRP A 449 -12.05 21.34 4.63
CA TRP A 449 -11.02 22.11 5.32
C TRP A 449 -11.50 22.47 6.72
N HIS A 450 -10.77 22.05 7.76
CA HIS A 450 -11.15 22.32 9.14
C HIS A 450 -9.94 22.48 10.06
N GLY A 451 -9.93 23.54 10.87
CA GLY A 451 -8.86 23.79 11.86
C GLY A 451 -7.44 23.95 11.29
N GLY A 452 -7.29 24.24 9.99
CA GLY A 452 -5.97 24.28 9.34
C GLY A 452 -5.52 22.96 8.71
N HIS A 453 -6.38 21.94 8.72
CA HIS A 453 -6.14 20.60 8.18
C HIS A 453 -7.07 20.31 7.00
N TYR A 454 -6.56 19.55 6.02
CA TYR A 454 -7.36 18.93 4.98
C TYR A 454 -7.81 17.53 5.42
N TYR A 455 -9.09 17.22 5.22
CA TYR A 455 -9.68 15.91 5.44
C TYR A 455 -10.33 15.42 4.15
N GLN A 456 -10.09 14.19 3.75
CA GLN A 456 -10.67 13.60 2.53
C GLN A 456 -12.18 13.37 2.69
N LEU A 457 -12.93 13.32 1.58
CA LEU A 457 -14.37 13.06 1.61
C LEU A 457 -14.67 11.75 2.35
N GLY A 458 -15.58 11.81 3.32
CA GLY A 458 -15.96 10.66 4.15
C GLY A 458 -15.03 10.37 5.32
N GLN A 459 -13.87 11.04 5.42
CA GLN A 459 -12.91 10.85 6.51
C GLN A 459 -13.52 11.24 7.86
N GLU A 460 -13.36 10.37 8.84
CA GLU A 460 -13.73 10.61 10.24
C GLU A 460 -12.48 11.01 11.04
N PHE A 461 -12.63 11.98 11.95
CA PHE A 461 -11.55 12.50 12.77
C PHE A 461 -12.05 13.06 14.10
N PHE A 462 -11.17 13.21 15.07
CA PHE A 462 -11.47 13.92 16.32
C PHE A 462 -10.94 15.35 16.23
N SER A 463 -11.81 16.34 16.45
CA SER A 463 -11.41 17.76 16.42
C SER A 463 -10.73 18.21 17.71
N SER A 464 -10.82 17.41 18.79
CA SER A 464 -10.27 17.73 20.10
C SER A 464 -9.24 16.69 20.58
N PRO A 465 -8.21 17.10 21.35
CA PRO A 465 -7.17 16.19 21.87
C PRO A 465 -7.67 15.12 22.85
N ASP A 466 -8.84 15.34 23.45
CA ASP A 466 -9.49 14.45 24.42
C ASP A 466 -10.55 13.54 23.78
N CYS A 467 -10.67 13.55 22.45
CA CYS A 467 -11.65 12.78 21.67
C CYS A 467 -13.11 13.09 22.05
N SER A 468 -13.37 14.25 22.67
CA SER A 468 -14.72 14.68 23.11
C SER A 468 -15.62 15.13 21.96
N GLN A 469 -15.08 15.31 20.76
CA GLN A 469 -15.85 15.68 19.57
C GLN A 469 -15.35 14.90 18.35
N ARG A 470 -16.26 14.12 17.76
CA ARG A 470 -16.02 13.31 16.56
C ARG A 470 -16.64 14.02 15.36
N CYS A 471 -15.87 14.15 14.30
CA CYS A 471 -16.25 14.87 13.09
C CYS A 471 -16.11 13.97 11.86
N ARG A 472 -16.94 14.21 10.85
CA ARG A 472 -16.86 13.57 9.54
C ARG A 472 -16.89 14.62 8.44
N CYS A 473 -16.00 14.47 7.47
CA CYS A 473 -16.04 15.26 6.25
C CYS A 473 -17.15 14.75 5.32
N GLN A 474 -18.09 15.63 4.97
CA GLN A 474 -19.25 15.36 4.12
C GLN A 474 -19.06 15.99 2.73
N GLU A 475 -20.04 15.75 1.85
CA GLU A 475 -20.10 16.38 0.54
C GLU A 475 -20.12 17.92 0.64
N ALA A 476 -19.74 18.60 -0.44
CA ALA A 476 -19.63 20.06 -0.51
C ALA A 476 -18.64 20.69 0.50
N GLY A 477 -17.75 19.90 1.11
CA GLY A 477 -16.71 20.38 2.03
C GLY A 477 -17.23 20.68 3.44
N GLU A 478 -18.45 20.26 3.77
CA GLU A 478 -19.03 20.46 5.10
C GLU A 478 -18.45 19.49 6.12
N VAL A 479 -18.09 19.99 7.30
CA VAL A 479 -17.68 19.16 8.44
C VAL A 479 -18.85 19.04 9.41
N GLN A 480 -19.30 17.81 9.62
CA GLN A 480 -20.33 17.49 10.60
C GLN A 480 -19.67 16.91 11.85
N CYS A 481 -19.87 17.55 13.01
CA CYS A 481 -19.32 17.11 14.28
C CYS A 481 -20.42 16.75 15.29
N GLU A 482 -20.20 15.70 16.05
CA GLU A 482 -21.07 15.23 17.13
C GLU A 482 -20.24 15.07 18.42
N PRO A 483 -20.87 15.21 19.60
CA PRO A 483 -20.21 14.85 20.87
C PRO A 483 -19.70 13.41 20.80
N GLY A 484 -18.41 13.25 21.09
CA GLY A 484 -17.70 11.98 21.08
C GLY A 484 -17.19 11.60 22.46
N GLY A 485 -16.68 10.38 22.55
CA GLY A 485 -15.99 9.85 23.72
C GLY A 485 -15.59 8.40 23.46
N CYS A 486 -14.47 7.98 24.03
CA CYS A 486 -13.98 6.62 23.81
C CYS A 486 -14.86 5.57 24.48
N GLY A 487 -15.02 4.44 23.79
CA GLY A 487 -15.80 3.31 24.28
C GLY A 487 -15.19 2.70 25.55
N ALA A 488 -15.95 1.79 26.17
CA ALA A 488 -15.45 1.05 27.31
C ALA A 488 -14.19 0.24 26.92
N GLY A 489 -13.10 0.39 27.67
CA GLY A 489 -11.82 -0.27 27.38
C GLY A 489 -10.94 0.45 26.37
N GLU A 490 -11.30 1.66 25.94
CA GLU A 490 -10.50 2.51 25.05
C GLU A 490 -10.07 3.80 25.77
N GLY A 491 -8.97 4.38 25.31
CA GLY A 491 -8.49 5.68 25.77
C GLY A 491 -8.12 6.55 24.59
N CYS A 492 -8.38 7.85 24.71
CA CYS A 492 -8.00 8.82 23.70
C CYS A 492 -6.48 8.96 23.69
N ARG A 493 -5.84 8.56 22.59
CA ARG A 493 -4.39 8.68 22.40
C ARG A 493 -4.03 8.72 20.93
N VAL A 494 -2.77 8.95 20.63
CA VAL A 494 -2.22 8.84 19.28
C VAL A 494 -1.48 7.51 19.19
N LYS A 495 -1.86 6.67 18.23
CA LYS A 495 -1.17 5.40 17.94
C LYS A 495 -0.90 5.34 16.44
N GLY A 496 0.36 5.10 16.05
CA GLY A 496 0.77 5.06 14.65
C GLY A 496 0.45 6.35 13.88
N GLY A 497 0.47 7.50 14.56
CA GLY A 497 0.12 8.78 13.95
C GLY A 497 -1.38 9.08 13.86
N VAL A 498 -2.26 8.14 14.22
CA VAL A 498 -3.71 8.34 14.15
C VAL A 498 -4.26 8.71 15.53
N PRO A 499 -4.82 9.92 15.72
CA PRO A 499 -5.51 10.30 16.94
C PRO A 499 -6.87 9.59 16.97
N GLY A 500 -7.19 8.98 18.12
CA GLY A 500 -8.50 8.38 18.28
C GLY A 500 -8.65 7.59 19.56
N CYS A 501 -9.77 6.89 19.63
CA CYS A 501 -10.06 5.96 20.70
C CYS A 501 -9.34 4.64 20.42
N HIS A 502 -8.26 4.42 21.16
CA HIS A 502 -7.44 3.23 20.99
C HIS A 502 -7.63 2.28 22.17
N PRO A 503 -7.63 0.95 21.94
CA PRO A 503 -7.90 -0.04 22.97
C PRO A 503 -6.84 -0.01 24.05
N LEU A 504 -7.20 0.23 25.32
CA LEU A 504 -6.28 0.24 26.45
C LEU A 504 -5.63 -1.13 26.68
N GLU A 505 -6.39 -2.19 26.39
CA GLU A 505 -5.99 -3.59 26.50
C GLU A 505 -6.27 -4.35 25.20
N CYS A 506 -5.53 -5.43 24.97
CA CYS A 506 -5.77 -6.36 23.87
C CYS A 506 -5.98 -7.77 24.42
N GLY A 507 -6.99 -8.49 23.93
CA GLY A 507 -7.15 -9.93 24.17
C GLY A 507 -6.18 -10.73 23.30
N ARG A 508 -5.68 -11.86 23.82
CA ARG A 508 -4.82 -12.78 23.06
C ARG A 508 -5.36 -14.19 23.10
N CYS A 509 -5.61 -14.78 21.94
CA CYS A 509 -5.83 -16.21 21.78
C CYS A 509 -4.58 -16.84 21.16
N GLN A 510 -4.21 -18.04 21.62
CA GLN A 510 -2.99 -18.71 21.21
C GLN A 510 -3.25 -20.17 20.83
N VAL A 511 -2.64 -20.61 19.74
CA VAL A 511 -2.45 -22.03 19.41
C VAL A 511 -1.03 -22.38 19.84
N LEU A 512 -0.87 -23.21 20.86
CA LEU A 512 0.41 -23.52 21.52
C LEU A 512 1.03 -24.84 21.03
N GLY A 513 0.63 -25.32 19.86
CA GLY A 513 1.09 -26.59 19.29
C GLY A 513 0.00 -27.35 18.53
N ALA A 514 0.13 -28.68 18.50
CA ALA A 514 -0.81 -29.57 17.84
C ALA A 514 -2.17 -29.62 18.56
N VAL A 515 -2.17 -29.61 19.89
CA VAL A 515 -3.35 -29.98 20.71
C VAL A 515 -3.74 -28.97 21.78
N THR A 516 -2.97 -27.90 21.98
CA THR A 516 -3.22 -26.93 23.06
C THR A 516 -3.59 -25.56 22.53
N PHE A 517 -4.64 -24.96 23.09
CA PHE A 517 -5.10 -23.61 22.82
C PHE A 517 -5.23 -22.81 24.11
N SER A 518 -5.02 -21.51 24.06
CA SER A 518 -5.37 -20.56 25.12
C SER A 518 -6.40 -19.57 24.57
N THR A 519 -7.58 -19.48 25.18
CA THR A 519 -8.65 -18.57 24.77
C THR A 519 -8.30 -17.12 25.08
N PHE A 520 -9.09 -16.17 24.57
CA PHE A 520 -8.90 -14.75 24.87
C PHE A 520 -8.99 -14.40 26.36
N ASP A 521 -9.74 -15.20 27.14
CA ASP A 521 -9.93 -15.03 28.58
C ASP A 521 -8.90 -15.80 29.42
N GLY A 522 -7.96 -16.49 28.75
CA GLY A 522 -6.86 -17.24 29.39
C GLY A 522 -7.24 -18.67 29.79
N ARG A 523 -8.31 -19.23 29.23
CA ARG A 523 -8.66 -20.65 29.43
C ARG A 523 -7.79 -21.53 28.54
N LEU A 524 -7.06 -22.47 29.13
CA LEU A 524 -6.36 -23.51 28.38
C LEU A 524 -7.32 -24.62 27.95
N LEU A 525 -7.39 -24.87 26.65
CA LEU A 525 -8.20 -25.91 26.03
C LEU A 525 -7.30 -26.97 25.40
N ALA A 526 -7.64 -28.23 25.63
CA ALA A 526 -6.97 -29.35 24.99
C ALA A 526 -7.87 -29.96 23.91
N PHE A 527 -7.44 -29.85 22.66
CA PHE A 527 -8.24 -30.13 21.48
C PHE A 527 -7.39 -30.79 20.39
N ALA A 528 -7.57 -32.10 20.19
CA ALA A 528 -6.84 -32.89 19.19
C ALA A 528 -7.73 -33.22 17.99
N GLY A 529 -7.90 -32.27 17.08
CA GLY A 529 -8.70 -32.42 15.86
C GLY A 529 -7.89 -32.14 14.59
N ASN A 530 -8.28 -32.76 13.46
CA ASN A 530 -7.59 -32.68 12.17
C ASN A 530 -8.52 -32.21 11.02
N CYS A 531 -9.56 -31.43 11.34
CA CYS A 531 -10.43 -30.77 10.37
C CYS A 531 -10.03 -29.30 10.13
N HIS A 532 -10.89 -28.57 9.45
CA HIS A 532 -10.85 -27.11 9.32
C HIS A 532 -11.66 -26.48 10.46
N TYR A 533 -11.04 -25.58 11.22
CA TYR A 533 -11.65 -24.96 12.41
C TYR A 533 -11.65 -23.43 12.34
N THR A 534 -12.71 -22.82 12.84
CA THR A 534 -12.76 -21.37 13.09
C THR A 534 -12.16 -21.07 14.46
N LEU A 535 -11.03 -20.37 14.49
CA LEU A 535 -10.37 -19.97 15.73
C LEU A 535 -11.10 -18.77 16.36
N ALA A 536 -11.28 -17.71 15.58
CA ALA A 536 -11.94 -16.49 16.02
C ALA A 536 -12.65 -15.82 14.85
N GLN A 537 -13.85 -15.31 15.09
CA GLN A 537 -14.57 -14.47 14.15
C GLN A 537 -15.50 -13.51 14.89
N LEU A 538 -15.87 -12.41 14.24
CA LEU A 538 -16.89 -11.50 14.75
C LEU A 538 -18.26 -12.20 14.78
N SER A 539 -19.04 -12.02 15.87
CA SER A 539 -20.40 -12.55 15.97
C SER A 539 -21.38 -11.76 15.10
N GLU A 540 -22.41 -12.43 14.56
CA GLU A 540 -23.44 -11.79 13.72
C GLU A 540 -24.25 -10.71 14.47
N GLU A 541 -24.39 -10.87 15.78
CA GLU A 541 -25.07 -9.95 16.70
C GLU A 541 -24.25 -8.68 16.96
N ALA A 542 -22.91 -8.76 16.87
CA ALA A 542 -22.03 -7.60 16.97
C ALA A 542 -22.01 -6.79 15.66
N ALA A 543 -22.12 -7.47 14.51
CA ALA A 543 -22.15 -6.84 13.19
C ALA A 543 -23.38 -5.94 12.93
N THR A 544 -24.40 -6.00 13.81
CA THR A 544 -25.69 -5.31 13.66
C THR A 544 -25.95 -4.20 14.69
N ARG A 545 -25.06 -3.97 15.67
CA ARG A 545 -25.24 -2.90 16.67
C ARG A 545 -24.74 -1.55 16.13
N LEU A 546 -25.56 -0.51 16.32
CA LEU A 546 -25.22 0.89 16.07
C LEU A 546 -24.28 1.41 17.18
N GLY A 547 -23.01 1.60 16.85
CA GLY A 547 -21.99 2.16 17.75
C GLY A 547 -20.59 1.67 17.35
N GLU A 548 -20.04 2.27 16.30
CA GLU A 548 -18.77 1.97 15.60
C GLU A 548 -18.66 0.55 14.97
N PRO A 549 -18.50 0.43 13.65
CA PRO A 549 -18.40 -0.87 12.99
C PRO A 549 -17.03 -1.50 13.28
N LEU A 550 -16.98 -2.49 14.19
CA LEU A 550 -15.82 -3.36 14.35
C LEU A 550 -15.45 -3.97 12.99
N VAL A 551 -14.15 -3.96 12.65
CA VAL A 551 -13.68 -4.55 11.38
C VAL A 551 -14.00 -6.05 11.38
N PRO A 552 -14.84 -6.55 10.45
CA PRO A 552 -15.14 -7.97 10.37
C PRO A 552 -13.88 -8.75 10.02
N PHE A 553 -13.64 -9.82 10.77
CA PHE A 553 -12.54 -10.72 10.51
C PHE A 553 -12.93 -12.16 10.83
N GLN A 554 -12.22 -13.09 10.21
CA GLN A 554 -12.31 -14.52 10.48
C GLN A 554 -10.90 -15.12 10.38
N VAL A 555 -10.50 -15.87 11.41
CA VAL A 555 -9.27 -16.66 11.43
C VAL A 555 -9.64 -18.13 11.47
N THR A 556 -9.19 -18.88 10.49
CA THR A 556 -9.43 -20.32 10.42
C THR A 556 -8.12 -21.08 10.27
N VAL A 557 -8.09 -22.31 10.79
CA VAL A 557 -6.93 -23.20 10.70
C VAL A 557 -7.36 -24.54 10.11
N GLU A 558 -6.70 -24.95 9.03
CA GLU A 558 -6.79 -26.29 8.48
C GLU A 558 -5.71 -27.14 9.15
N LYS A 559 -6.13 -28.21 9.83
CA LYS A 559 -5.23 -29.21 10.39
C LYS A 559 -5.27 -30.48 9.56
N GLU A 560 -4.17 -31.21 9.50
CA GLU A 560 -4.08 -32.52 8.84
C GLU A 560 -3.48 -33.57 9.79
N GLN A 561 -3.68 -34.85 9.49
CA GLN A 561 -3.09 -35.93 10.26
C GLN A 561 -1.60 -36.08 9.91
N GLY A 562 -0.71 -35.72 10.84
CA GLY A 562 0.75 -35.81 10.68
C GLY A 562 1.32 -37.19 10.97
N GLY A 563 0.69 -38.27 10.49
CA GLY A 563 1.11 -39.66 10.78
C GLY A 563 0.88 -40.07 12.25
N GLU A 564 1.87 -40.74 12.86
CA GLU A 564 1.84 -41.13 14.30
C GLU A 564 1.96 -39.92 15.25
N GLU A 565 2.34 -38.75 14.75
CA GLU A 565 2.56 -37.54 15.55
C GLU A 565 1.30 -36.69 15.78
N GLY A 566 0.10 -37.20 15.48
CA GLY A 566 -1.15 -36.46 15.70
C GLY A 566 -1.41 -35.28 14.73
N PRO A 567 -2.40 -34.42 15.03
CA PRO A 567 -2.81 -33.35 14.12
C PRO A 567 -1.77 -32.21 14.06
N VAL A 568 -1.53 -31.67 12.87
CA VAL A 568 -0.63 -30.52 12.64
C VAL A 568 -1.31 -29.45 11.80
N ILE A 569 -0.88 -28.21 11.94
CA ILE A 569 -1.37 -27.12 11.08
C ILE A 569 -0.88 -27.39 9.65
N LYS A 570 -1.81 -27.39 8.69
CA LYS A 570 -1.49 -27.40 7.26
C LYS A 570 -1.50 -25.99 6.70
N ARG A 571 -2.52 -25.21 7.07
CA ARG A 571 -2.77 -23.86 6.53
C ARG A 571 -3.50 -23.00 7.55
N LEU A 572 -3.08 -21.75 7.67
CA LEU A 572 -3.80 -20.70 8.39
C LEU A 572 -4.42 -19.74 7.37
N VAL A 573 -5.71 -19.46 7.48
CA VAL A 573 -6.41 -18.50 6.60
C VAL A 573 -6.97 -17.37 7.44
N VAL A 574 -6.61 -16.14 7.07
CA VAL A 574 -7.07 -14.91 7.71
C VAL A 574 -7.87 -14.12 6.68
N THR A 575 -9.15 -13.93 6.96
CA THR A 575 -10.03 -13.07 6.16
C THR A 575 -10.32 -11.80 6.94
N VAL A 576 -9.92 -10.65 6.40
CA VAL A 576 -10.10 -9.34 7.04
C VAL A 576 -10.13 -8.24 5.98
N ALA A 577 -10.93 -7.20 6.21
CA ALA A 577 -11.09 -6.08 5.26
C ALA A 577 -11.40 -6.52 3.81
N GLY A 578 -12.17 -7.59 3.64
CA GLY A 578 -12.55 -8.14 2.32
C GLY A 578 -11.46 -8.94 1.61
N VAL A 579 -10.31 -9.16 2.25
CA VAL A 579 -9.16 -9.89 1.69
C VAL A 579 -8.94 -11.18 2.47
N SER A 580 -8.68 -12.29 1.77
CA SER A 580 -8.34 -13.59 2.36
C SER A 580 -6.89 -13.95 2.07
N VAL A 581 -6.08 -14.00 3.13
CA VAL A 581 -4.65 -14.37 3.09
C VAL A 581 -4.48 -15.77 3.69
N ALA A 582 -3.90 -16.68 2.92
CA ALA A 582 -3.52 -18.02 3.37
C ALA A 582 -2.01 -18.12 3.59
N MET A 583 -1.62 -18.65 4.75
CA MET A 583 -0.24 -18.92 5.15
C MET A 583 -0.09 -20.45 5.32
N ASP A 584 0.66 -21.06 4.41
CA ASP A 584 0.89 -22.51 4.38
C ASP A 584 2.03 -22.91 5.33
N ARG A 585 1.92 -24.09 5.96
CA ARG A 585 2.98 -24.64 6.81
C ARG A 585 4.25 -24.84 5.98
N GLY A 586 5.40 -24.39 6.50
CA GLY A 586 6.70 -24.53 5.85
C GLY A 586 6.97 -23.55 4.69
N ALA A 587 5.96 -22.83 4.18
CA ALA A 587 6.11 -21.83 3.14
C ALA A 587 6.63 -20.50 3.72
N ALA A 588 7.96 -20.38 3.86
CA ALA A 588 8.59 -19.15 4.34
C ALA A 588 8.65 -18.08 3.26
N TRP A 589 8.53 -16.80 3.66
CA TRP A 589 8.62 -15.64 2.77
C TRP A 589 7.55 -15.55 1.69
N GLU A 590 6.47 -16.33 1.78
CA GLU A 590 5.37 -16.29 0.82
C GLU A 590 4.01 -16.53 1.47
N VAL A 591 2.97 -16.02 0.81
CA VAL A 591 1.56 -16.23 1.15
C VAL A 591 0.72 -16.37 -0.11
N THR A 592 -0.49 -16.91 0.04
CA THR A 592 -1.44 -17.04 -1.05
C THR A 592 -2.64 -16.12 -0.83
N VAL A 593 -3.02 -15.31 -1.82
CA VAL A 593 -4.20 -14.43 -1.81
C VAL A 593 -5.10 -14.81 -2.96
N ALA A 594 -6.34 -15.21 -2.68
CA ALA A 594 -7.29 -15.72 -3.68
C ALA A 594 -6.70 -16.84 -4.59
N GLY A 595 -5.82 -17.67 -4.05
CA GLY A 595 -5.13 -18.74 -4.78
C GLY A 595 -3.85 -18.32 -5.52
N GLU A 596 -3.55 -17.02 -5.63
CA GLU A 596 -2.30 -16.51 -6.23
C GLU A 596 -1.19 -16.40 -5.18
N ARG A 597 0.02 -16.85 -5.52
CA ARG A 597 1.21 -16.81 -4.67
C ARG A 597 1.88 -15.43 -4.73
N HIS A 598 2.23 -14.91 -3.56
CA HIS A 598 2.89 -13.63 -3.39
C HIS A 598 4.08 -13.78 -2.45
N LEU A 599 5.22 -13.17 -2.83
CA LEU A 599 6.36 -13.02 -1.94
C LEU A 599 6.08 -11.94 -0.90
N LEU A 600 6.67 -12.11 0.28
CA LEU A 600 6.65 -11.14 1.36
C LEU A 600 7.86 -10.20 1.25
N PRO A 601 7.70 -8.91 1.61
CA PRO A 601 6.50 -8.32 2.19
C PRO A 601 5.42 -7.96 1.16
N LEU A 602 4.16 -7.95 1.62
CA LEU A 602 2.98 -7.74 0.79
C LEU A 602 2.04 -6.72 1.44
N SER A 603 1.60 -5.75 0.65
CA SER A 603 0.63 -4.72 1.04
C SER A 603 -0.61 -4.82 0.15
N LEU A 604 -1.77 -5.01 0.76
CA LEU A 604 -3.06 -5.29 0.09
C LEU A 604 -4.10 -4.23 0.44
N ALA A 605 -5.12 -4.07 -0.42
CA ALA A 605 -6.21 -3.11 -0.23
C ALA A 605 -5.70 -1.69 0.08
N GLU A 606 -4.85 -1.16 -0.81
CA GLU A 606 -4.20 0.16 -0.66
C GLU A 606 -3.36 0.29 0.64
N GLY A 607 -2.90 -0.86 1.13
CA GLY A 607 -2.10 -1.04 2.33
C GLY A 607 -2.89 -0.95 3.63
N ALA A 608 -4.20 -1.24 3.59
CA ALA A 608 -5.01 -1.49 4.77
C ALA A 608 -4.58 -2.79 5.48
N VAL A 609 -4.17 -3.81 4.71
CA VAL A 609 -3.69 -5.10 5.22
C VAL A 609 -2.25 -5.32 4.78
N THR A 610 -1.37 -5.59 5.74
CA THR A 610 0.05 -5.84 5.48
C THR A 610 0.44 -7.20 5.98
N VAL A 611 1.30 -7.88 5.23
CA VAL A 611 1.85 -9.18 5.59
C VAL A 611 3.35 -9.14 5.41
N ALA A 612 4.09 -9.52 6.44
CA ALA A 612 5.55 -9.45 6.45
C ALA A 612 6.18 -10.69 7.10
N GLN A 613 7.39 -11.02 6.68
CA GLN A 613 8.24 -12.01 7.34
C GLN A 613 9.20 -11.28 8.30
N GLU A 614 9.09 -11.57 9.59
CA GLU A 614 9.91 -11.00 10.65
C GLU A 614 10.63 -12.12 11.38
N GLY A 615 11.93 -12.29 11.10
CA GLY A 615 12.68 -13.45 11.55
C GLY A 615 12.04 -14.73 11.03
N LEU A 616 11.68 -15.65 11.93
CA LEU A 616 10.98 -16.89 11.60
C LEU A 616 9.45 -16.73 11.41
N TYR A 617 8.88 -15.58 11.77
CA TYR A 617 7.43 -15.41 11.91
C TYR A 617 6.81 -14.66 10.72
N ARG A 618 5.60 -15.06 10.32
CA ARG A 618 4.73 -14.26 9.45
C ARG A 618 3.81 -13.43 10.33
N ILE A 619 3.77 -12.13 10.07
CA ILE A 619 2.94 -11.19 10.80
C ILE A 619 1.97 -10.53 9.82
N LEU A 620 0.68 -10.58 10.14
CA LEU A 620 -0.37 -9.85 9.43
C LEU A 620 -0.93 -8.76 10.35
N GLN A 621 -0.99 -7.53 9.85
CA GLN A 621 -1.43 -6.36 10.59
C GLN A 621 -2.39 -5.50 9.75
N LEU A 622 -3.23 -4.73 10.45
CA LEU A 622 -4.07 -3.70 9.86
C LEU A 622 -3.47 -2.31 10.15
N ARG A 623 -3.54 -1.42 9.16
CA ARG A 623 -3.02 -0.05 9.25
C ARG A 623 -3.65 0.74 10.41
N ASP A 624 -4.98 0.73 10.51
CA ASP A 624 -5.73 1.59 11.43
C ASP A 624 -5.93 0.97 12.82
N GLY A 625 -5.16 -0.08 13.14
CA GLY A 625 -5.40 -0.90 14.31
C GLY A 625 -6.54 -1.91 14.09
N GLY A 626 -6.51 -3.00 14.83
CA GLY A 626 -7.43 -4.12 14.60
C GLY A 626 -6.82 -5.45 15.03
N PRO A 627 -7.44 -6.57 14.60
CA PRO A 627 -6.87 -7.90 14.79
C PRO A 627 -5.48 -8.02 14.15
N SER A 628 -4.52 -8.60 14.86
CA SER A 628 -3.19 -8.90 14.32
C SER A 628 -2.83 -10.35 14.54
N ILE A 629 -2.18 -10.95 13.56
CA ILE A 629 -1.82 -12.37 13.56
C ILE A 629 -0.29 -12.51 13.56
N LEU A 630 0.22 -13.37 14.43
CA LEU A 630 1.60 -13.85 14.39
C LEU A 630 1.58 -15.37 14.21
N TYR A 631 2.26 -15.88 13.19
CA TYR A 631 2.35 -17.30 12.89
C TYR A 631 3.81 -17.71 12.68
N ASP A 632 4.26 -18.75 13.36
CA ASP A 632 5.63 -19.28 13.23
C ASP A 632 5.88 -20.12 11.97
N GLY A 633 4.83 -20.38 11.18
CA GLY A 633 4.92 -21.21 9.98
C GLY A 633 4.79 -22.71 10.23
N TYR A 634 4.55 -23.14 11.46
CA TYR A 634 4.52 -24.55 11.85
C TYR A 634 3.39 -24.93 12.81
N SER A 635 3.38 -24.40 14.04
CA SER A 635 2.48 -24.88 15.09
C SER A 635 2.02 -23.81 16.08
N PHE A 636 2.60 -22.61 16.03
CA PHE A 636 2.29 -21.52 16.96
C PHE A 636 1.60 -20.35 16.26
N VAL A 637 0.40 -20.01 16.72
CA VAL A 637 -0.39 -18.88 16.20
C VAL A 637 -0.81 -18.00 17.38
N VAL A 638 -0.65 -16.69 17.26
CA VAL A 638 -1.21 -15.71 18.18
C VAL A 638 -2.19 -14.82 17.42
N ILE A 639 -3.41 -14.76 17.92
CA ILE A 639 -4.45 -13.83 17.49
C ILE A 639 -4.56 -12.76 18.58
N SER A 640 -4.17 -11.52 18.27
CA SER A 640 -4.37 -10.39 19.18
C SER A 640 -5.52 -9.53 18.67
N VAL A 641 -6.48 -9.22 19.53
CA VAL A 641 -7.65 -8.39 19.21
C VAL A 641 -7.73 -7.20 20.17
N PRO A 642 -8.10 -6.02 19.67
CA PRO A 642 -8.49 -4.87 20.49
C PRO A 642 -9.50 -5.22 21.59
N GLY A 643 -9.40 -4.58 22.76
CA GLY A 643 -10.38 -4.65 23.84
C GLY A 643 -11.81 -4.28 23.42
N SER A 644 -11.99 -3.51 22.34
CA SER A 644 -13.31 -3.20 21.76
C SER A 644 -14.03 -4.41 21.18
N TYR A 645 -13.35 -5.54 20.93
CA TYR A 645 -14.00 -6.80 20.55
C TYR A 645 -14.51 -7.61 21.75
N ARG A 646 -14.36 -7.11 22.99
CA ARG A 646 -14.76 -7.84 24.21
C ARG A 646 -16.25 -8.21 24.15
N GLY A 647 -16.56 -9.50 24.29
CA GLY A 647 -17.92 -10.04 24.22
C GLY A 647 -18.55 -10.08 22.81
N HIS A 648 -17.77 -9.80 21.76
CA HIS A 648 -18.23 -9.74 20.37
C HIS A 648 -17.66 -10.86 19.49
N LEU A 649 -16.90 -11.78 20.07
CA LEU A 649 -16.22 -12.85 19.34
C LEU A 649 -16.91 -14.20 19.53
N ARG A 650 -16.67 -15.12 18.59
CA ARG A 650 -16.99 -16.54 18.72
C ARG A 650 -15.93 -17.39 18.01
N GLY A 651 -15.82 -18.65 18.40
CA GLY A 651 -14.87 -19.62 17.84
C GLY A 651 -14.19 -20.43 18.93
N LEU A 652 -13.17 -21.22 18.56
CA LEU A 652 -12.36 -21.98 19.54
C LEU A 652 -11.62 -21.09 20.54
N CYS A 653 -11.44 -19.80 20.21
CA CYS A 653 -10.78 -18.82 21.08
C CYS A 653 -11.70 -18.18 22.13
N GLY A 654 -12.96 -18.62 22.26
CA GLY A 654 -13.90 -18.06 23.21
C GLY A 654 -14.56 -16.76 22.72
N ASN A 655 -15.23 -16.07 23.64
CA ASN A 655 -15.99 -14.85 23.35
C ASN A 655 -15.30 -13.55 23.82
N PHE A 656 -14.20 -13.67 24.56
CA PHE A 656 -13.42 -12.57 25.10
C PHE A 656 -14.26 -11.67 26.01
N ASP A 657 -14.93 -12.18 27.03
CA ASP A 657 -15.72 -11.36 27.97
C ASP A 657 -15.08 -11.20 29.36
N GLY A 658 -14.00 -11.92 29.62
CA GLY A 658 -13.28 -12.01 30.89
C GLY A 658 -13.71 -13.18 31.78
N ASP A 659 -14.66 -14.00 31.35
CA ASP A 659 -15.20 -15.14 32.11
C ASP A 659 -14.79 -16.49 31.49
N THR A 660 -13.67 -17.03 31.98
CA THR A 660 -13.19 -18.36 31.58
C THR A 660 -14.15 -19.53 31.81
N THR A 661 -15.25 -19.34 32.55
CA THR A 661 -16.18 -20.44 32.87
C THR A 661 -17.17 -20.73 31.74
N ASN A 662 -17.36 -19.77 30.82
CA ASN A 662 -18.24 -19.93 29.66
C ASN A 662 -17.51 -20.34 28.37
N ASP A 663 -16.17 -20.35 28.41
CA ASP A 663 -15.32 -20.99 27.40
C ASP A 663 -15.40 -22.52 27.56
N SER A 664 -16.26 -23.18 26.76
CA SER A 664 -16.45 -24.64 26.82
C SER A 664 -15.12 -25.40 26.73
N GLN A 665 -15.01 -26.49 27.51
CA GLN A 665 -13.84 -27.37 27.52
C GLN A 665 -14.10 -28.70 26.82
N ASP A 666 -15.33 -28.92 26.37
CA ASP A 666 -15.68 -30.13 25.67
C ASP A 666 -15.17 -30.03 24.23
N ALA A 667 -14.06 -30.72 23.96
CA ALA A 667 -13.43 -30.75 22.64
C ALA A 667 -14.39 -31.22 21.55
N GLN A 668 -15.37 -32.08 21.87
CA GLN A 668 -16.32 -32.59 20.89
C GLN A 668 -17.43 -31.57 20.61
N GLU A 669 -17.91 -30.86 21.62
CA GLU A 669 -18.85 -29.73 21.47
C GLU A 669 -18.24 -28.60 20.63
N LEU A 670 -17.05 -28.15 21.02
CA LEU A 670 -16.29 -27.12 20.30
C LEU A 670 -16.02 -27.54 18.86
N GLY A 671 -15.63 -28.80 18.68
CA GLY A 671 -15.40 -29.43 17.40
C GLY A 671 -16.60 -29.38 16.49
N ALA A 672 -17.77 -29.76 17.02
CA ALA A 672 -19.03 -29.76 16.29
C ALA A 672 -19.53 -28.34 15.98
N ALA A 673 -19.31 -27.39 16.89
CA ALA A 673 -19.77 -26.01 16.73
C ALA A 673 -18.92 -25.20 15.73
N TYR A 674 -17.60 -25.42 15.72
CA TYR A 674 -16.65 -24.55 15.00
C TYR A 674 -15.78 -25.29 13.98
N GLY A 675 -15.96 -26.60 13.81
CA GLY A 675 -15.25 -27.42 12.84
C GLY A 675 -16.11 -27.80 11.63
N THR A 676 -15.50 -27.76 10.44
CA THR A 676 -16.12 -28.23 9.19
C THR A 676 -15.60 -29.63 8.86
N LEU A 677 -16.49 -30.63 8.88
CA LEU A 677 -16.11 -32.01 8.62
C LEU A 677 -15.80 -32.23 7.14
N MET A 678 -14.56 -32.59 6.83
CA MET A 678 -14.11 -33.09 5.53
C MET A 678 -13.97 -34.62 5.57
N ALA A 679 -13.98 -35.26 4.41
CA ALA A 679 -13.83 -36.72 4.31
C ALA A 679 -12.51 -37.18 4.98
N GLY A 680 -12.63 -37.98 6.05
CA GLY A 680 -11.48 -38.54 6.78
C GLY A 680 -10.98 -37.74 7.99
N CYS A 681 -11.66 -36.65 8.41
CA CYS A 681 -11.28 -35.88 9.60
C CYS A 681 -12.19 -36.13 10.82
N THR A 682 -11.73 -35.78 12.03
CA THR A 682 -12.46 -35.91 13.30
C THR A 682 -12.70 -34.52 13.92
N HIS A 683 -13.90 -34.30 14.50
CA HIS A 683 -14.24 -33.01 15.14
C HIS A 683 -13.35 -32.65 16.34
N GLY A 684 -12.44 -33.53 16.78
CA GLY A 684 -11.54 -33.30 17.89
C GLY A 684 -11.82 -34.24 19.05
N SER A 685 -10.78 -34.66 19.73
CA SER A 685 -10.87 -35.45 20.97
C SER A 685 -10.04 -34.81 22.07
N PRO A 686 -10.39 -35.02 23.35
CA PRO A 686 -9.49 -34.68 24.45
C PRO A 686 -8.16 -35.45 24.30
N PRO A 687 -7.04 -34.90 24.79
CA PRO A 687 -5.73 -35.55 24.71
C PRO A 687 -5.67 -36.86 25.52
N PRO A 688 -4.69 -37.75 25.24
CA PRO A 688 -4.47 -39.00 25.98
C PRO A 688 -4.27 -38.82 27.50
N SER A 689 -4.52 -39.87 28.27
CA SER A 689 -4.55 -39.88 29.75
C SER A 689 -3.20 -39.76 30.49
N CYS A 690 -2.11 -39.49 29.78
CA CYS A 690 -0.80 -39.15 30.39
C CYS A 690 -0.87 -37.93 31.35
N LEU A 691 -1.97 -37.16 31.29
CA LEU A 691 -2.25 -35.97 32.07
C LEU A 691 -2.66 -36.24 33.53
N LEU A 692 -2.91 -37.49 33.89
CA LEU A 692 -3.37 -37.88 35.24
C LEU A 692 -2.24 -38.07 36.27
N GLN A 693 -0.97 -37.84 35.89
CA GLN A 693 0.16 -37.90 36.83
C GLN A 693 0.57 -36.48 37.26
N GLU A 694 -0.22 -35.87 38.13
CA GLU A 694 -0.04 -34.46 38.54
C GLU A 694 1.15 -34.16 39.47
N GLU A 695 1.96 -35.13 39.94
CA GLU A 695 2.79 -34.85 41.13
C GLU A 695 4.32 -35.04 41.02
N LYS A 696 4.92 -35.33 39.85
CA LYS A 696 6.37 -35.61 39.80
C LYS A 696 7.15 -35.13 38.57
N GLU A 697 6.90 -33.94 38.05
CA GLU A 697 7.81 -33.37 37.02
C GLU A 697 8.11 -31.88 37.24
N GLU A 698 8.79 -31.56 38.35
CA GLU A 698 9.64 -30.35 38.35
C GLU A 698 10.93 -30.55 37.53
N GLU A 699 11.27 -31.80 37.16
CA GLU A 699 12.53 -32.21 36.50
C GLU A 699 12.38 -32.57 35.01
N GLY A 700 11.40 -32.00 34.30
CA GLY A 700 11.21 -32.22 32.85
C GLY A 700 11.88 -31.14 31.98
N PRO A 701 12.15 -31.40 30.69
CA PRO A 701 12.81 -30.44 29.79
C PRO A 701 12.04 -29.12 29.64
N CYS A 702 10.70 -29.14 29.74
CA CYS A 702 9.86 -27.93 29.71
C CYS A 702 10.11 -26.98 30.90
N GLY A 703 10.73 -27.44 31.99
CA GLY A 703 11.00 -26.63 33.18
C GLY A 703 11.87 -25.40 32.92
N LEU A 704 12.65 -25.39 31.83
CA LEU A 704 13.47 -24.25 31.42
C LEU A 704 12.66 -22.97 31.21
N LEU A 705 11.39 -23.08 30.81
CA LEU A 705 10.50 -21.92 30.59
C LEU A 705 10.25 -21.11 31.87
N LYS A 706 10.23 -21.77 33.03
CA LYS A 706 9.97 -21.15 34.34
C LYS A 706 11.23 -20.81 35.14
N ASP A 707 12.43 -21.12 34.64
CA ASP A 707 13.68 -20.83 35.35
C ASP A 707 14.01 -19.32 35.29
N PRO A 708 13.98 -18.58 36.42
CA PRO A 708 14.26 -17.14 36.43
C PRO A 708 15.73 -16.81 36.12
N LYS A 709 16.64 -17.78 36.26
CA LYS A 709 18.06 -17.65 35.90
C LYS A 709 18.35 -18.18 34.49
N GLY A 710 17.40 -18.89 33.89
CA GLY A 710 17.49 -19.47 32.56
C GLY A 710 17.45 -18.40 31.45
N PRO A 711 17.54 -18.84 30.17
CA PRO A 711 17.60 -17.92 29.04
C PRO A 711 16.32 -17.10 28.84
N PHE A 712 15.19 -17.58 29.35
CA PHE A 712 13.90 -16.90 29.29
C PHE A 712 13.56 -16.04 30.51
N GLY A 713 14.43 -15.95 31.53
CA GLY A 713 14.13 -15.23 32.77
C GLY A 713 13.83 -13.73 32.57
N GLY A 714 14.38 -13.12 31.51
CA GLY A 714 14.08 -11.73 31.12
C GLY A 714 12.64 -11.52 30.61
N CYS A 715 11.98 -12.60 30.18
CA CYS A 715 10.61 -12.57 29.66
C CYS A 715 9.55 -12.60 30.75
N HIS A 716 9.85 -13.13 31.93
CA HIS A 716 8.87 -13.38 33.00
C HIS A 716 8.16 -12.12 33.50
N LYS A 717 8.74 -10.94 33.25
CA LYS A 717 8.15 -9.64 33.59
C LYS A 717 7.07 -9.16 32.61
N VAL A 718 7.10 -9.66 31.37
CA VAL A 718 6.23 -9.21 30.28
C VAL A 718 5.31 -10.31 29.74
N VAL A 719 5.69 -11.58 29.92
CA VAL A 719 4.90 -12.76 29.57
C VAL A 719 5.01 -13.79 30.70
N ALA A 720 3.87 -14.27 31.19
CA ALA A 720 3.85 -15.33 32.19
C ALA A 720 4.18 -16.69 31.56
N PRO A 721 5.07 -17.50 32.15
CA PRO A 721 5.50 -18.77 31.55
C PRO A 721 4.49 -19.92 31.68
N TRP A 722 3.44 -19.76 32.49
CA TRP A 722 2.60 -20.89 32.92
C TRP A 722 1.86 -21.59 31.76
N ASP A 723 1.20 -20.83 30.90
CA ASP A 723 0.45 -21.38 29.76
C ASP A 723 1.36 -22.15 28.78
N TYR A 724 2.56 -21.62 28.54
CA TYR A 724 3.57 -22.24 27.69
C TYR A 724 4.19 -23.48 28.34
N LEU A 725 4.37 -23.47 29.66
CA LEU A 725 4.84 -24.63 30.40
C LEU A 725 3.83 -25.78 30.32
N VAL A 726 2.54 -25.49 30.51
CA VAL A 726 1.46 -26.48 30.38
C VAL A 726 1.36 -26.96 28.94
N GLY A 727 1.35 -26.06 27.95
CA GLY A 727 1.35 -26.41 26.53
C GLY A 727 2.54 -27.30 26.16
N CYS A 728 3.76 -26.95 26.58
CA CYS A 728 4.96 -27.76 26.34
C CYS A 728 4.80 -29.19 26.87
N ARG A 729 4.27 -29.36 28.09
CA ARG A 729 4.02 -30.69 28.67
C ARG A 729 2.96 -31.47 27.91
N MET A 730 1.89 -30.81 27.48
CA MET A 730 0.83 -31.41 26.65
C MET A 730 1.40 -31.92 25.33
N GLU A 731 2.18 -31.09 24.65
CA GLU A 731 2.82 -31.44 23.37
C GLU A 731 3.85 -32.56 23.55
N GLN A 732 4.67 -32.52 24.60
CA GLN A 732 5.62 -33.60 24.91
C GLN A 732 4.94 -34.92 25.25
N CYS A 733 3.74 -34.90 25.82
CA CYS A 733 2.98 -36.14 26.02
C CYS A 733 2.50 -36.73 24.69
N VAL A 734 1.85 -35.91 23.85
CA VAL A 734 1.22 -36.41 22.61
C VAL A 734 2.26 -36.72 21.55
N ARG A 735 3.34 -35.94 21.50
CA ARG A 735 4.41 -35.99 20.51
C ARG A 735 5.77 -35.91 21.21
N PRO A 736 6.19 -36.96 21.94
CA PRO A 736 7.47 -36.94 22.64
C PRO A 736 8.63 -36.82 21.64
N GLY A 737 9.51 -35.85 21.86
CA GLY A 737 10.67 -35.65 20.98
C GLY A 737 11.24 -34.24 21.02
N GLY A 738 12.45 -34.08 20.48
CA GLY A 738 13.15 -32.79 20.46
C GLY A 738 12.46 -31.74 19.58
N SER A 739 11.78 -32.14 18.51
CA SER A 739 11.13 -31.20 17.58
C SER A 739 9.98 -30.42 18.24
N SER A 740 9.04 -31.11 18.90
CA SER A 740 7.93 -30.49 19.64
C SER A 740 8.41 -29.66 20.84
N LEU A 741 9.52 -30.07 21.48
CA LEU A 741 10.14 -29.31 22.56
C LEU A 741 10.70 -27.97 22.04
N CYS A 742 11.42 -28.00 20.92
CA CYS A 742 11.95 -26.80 20.29
C CYS A 742 10.86 -25.86 19.79
N GLN A 743 9.76 -26.39 19.26
CA GLN A 743 8.59 -25.60 18.89
C GLN A 743 7.97 -24.89 20.11
N SER A 744 7.87 -25.59 21.25
CA SER A 744 7.35 -25.01 22.49
C SER A 744 8.23 -23.88 23.03
N PHE A 745 9.55 -24.04 22.97
CA PHE A 745 10.49 -22.97 23.34
C PHE A 745 10.44 -21.77 22.39
N GLN A 746 10.36 -22.04 21.08
CA GLN A 746 10.23 -20.99 20.06
C GLN A 746 8.93 -20.20 20.23
N ALA A 747 7.81 -20.85 20.55
CA ALA A 747 6.54 -20.18 20.85
C ALA A 747 6.68 -19.16 22.00
N TYR A 748 7.38 -19.55 23.07
CA TYR A 748 7.61 -18.64 24.19
C TYR A 748 8.60 -17.52 23.85
N ALA A 749 9.64 -17.80 23.06
CA ALA A 749 10.55 -16.80 22.54
C ALA A 749 9.81 -15.75 21.69
N ALA A 750 8.95 -16.19 20.77
CA ALA A 750 8.12 -15.33 19.95
C ALA A 750 7.21 -14.42 20.78
N ALA A 751 6.51 -14.99 21.76
CA ALA A 751 5.64 -14.24 22.66
C ALA A 751 6.41 -13.20 23.48
N CYS A 752 7.60 -13.57 23.96
CA CYS A 752 8.48 -12.67 24.68
C CYS A 752 8.90 -11.48 23.81
N GLN A 753 9.35 -11.73 22.58
CA GLN A 753 9.77 -10.67 21.64
C GLN A 753 8.61 -9.76 21.24
N ALA A 754 7.44 -10.34 20.96
CA ALA A 754 6.22 -9.59 20.66
C ALA A 754 5.80 -8.68 21.84
N ALA A 755 6.08 -9.09 23.08
CA ALA A 755 5.83 -8.31 24.29
C ALA A 755 6.98 -7.33 24.65
N GLY A 756 8.06 -7.28 23.88
CA GLY A 756 9.23 -6.44 24.15
C GLY A 756 10.13 -6.95 25.27
N GLY A 757 10.04 -8.23 25.61
CA GLY A 757 10.92 -8.88 26.58
C GLY A 757 12.33 -9.13 26.04
N LEU A 758 13.27 -9.34 26.97
CA LEU A 758 14.67 -9.58 26.64
C LEU A 758 14.96 -11.08 26.71
N LEU A 759 15.36 -11.65 25.57
CA LEU A 759 15.84 -13.03 25.48
C LEU A 759 17.37 -13.09 25.63
N LYS A 760 17.85 -14.20 26.19
CA LYS A 760 19.25 -14.61 26.07
C LYS A 760 19.34 -15.78 25.08
N GLU A 761 20.56 -16.08 24.65
CA GLU A 761 20.81 -17.21 23.77
C GLU A 761 20.26 -18.52 24.39
N TRP A 762 19.32 -19.15 23.69
CA TRP A 762 18.57 -20.31 24.18
C TRP A 762 18.74 -21.54 23.28
N ARG A 763 18.97 -21.36 21.97
CA ARG A 763 18.98 -22.45 21.00
C ARG A 763 20.17 -23.37 21.17
N VAL A 764 21.33 -22.81 21.50
CA VAL A 764 22.52 -23.59 21.86
C VAL A 764 22.30 -24.38 23.14
N ALA A 765 21.66 -23.77 24.14
CA ALA A 765 21.40 -24.40 25.44
C ALA A 765 20.40 -25.56 25.36
N THR A 766 19.45 -25.50 24.42
CA THR A 766 18.39 -26.50 24.25
C THR A 766 18.61 -27.45 23.07
N ASN A 767 19.70 -27.30 22.33
CA ASN A 767 19.97 -28.02 21.08
C ASN A 767 18.86 -27.83 20.00
N CYS A 768 18.30 -26.62 19.92
CA CYS A 768 17.23 -26.25 18.98
C CYS A 768 17.76 -25.40 17.82
N GLN A 769 18.64 -26.01 17.01
CA GLN A 769 19.33 -25.33 15.92
C GLN A 769 18.37 -24.85 14.82
N VAL A 770 18.68 -23.70 14.23
CA VAL A 770 18.02 -23.15 13.04
C VAL A 770 18.98 -23.23 11.87
N SER A 771 18.50 -23.75 10.75
CA SER A 771 19.25 -23.70 9.49
C SER A 771 18.92 -22.39 8.78
N CYS A 772 19.95 -21.65 8.41
CA CYS A 772 19.83 -20.42 7.66
C CYS A 772 20.27 -20.62 6.20
N PRO A 773 19.67 -19.90 5.24
CA PRO A 773 20.04 -20.00 3.83
C PRO A 773 21.51 -19.60 3.61
N SER A 774 22.05 -19.95 2.44
CA SER A 774 23.39 -19.53 2.04
C SER A 774 23.57 -18.01 2.17
N ASN A 775 24.75 -17.57 2.58
CA ASN A 775 25.09 -16.17 2.84
C ASN A 775 24.25 -15.50 3.96
N SER A 776 23.87 -16.28 4.97
CA SER A 776 23.18 -15.77 6.15
C SER A 776 23.57 -16.53 7.41
N HIS A 777 23.25 -15.95 8.57
CA HIS A 777 23.46 -16.57 9.87
C HIS A 777 22.27 -16.33 10.79
N TYR A 778 22.18 -17.12 11.85
CA TYR A 778 21.15 -16.95 12.88
C TYR A 778 21.46 -15.75 13.78
N ASP A 779 20.42 -14.99 14.10
CA ASP A 779 20.44 -13.91 15.09
C ASP A 779 19.18 -14.02 15.96
N LEU A 780 19.33 -13.75 17.26
CA LEU A 780 18.23 -13.73 18.21
C LEU A 780 17.31 -12.52 18.00
N CYS A 781 17.77 -11.46 17.32
CA CYS A 781 17.02 -10.22 17.12
C CYS A 781 17.30 -9.64 15.72
N THR A 782 16.82 -10.32 14.67
CA THR A 782 16.89 -9.83 13.29
C THR A 782 15.70 -8.94 12.93
N ARG A 783 15.90 -8.04 11.96
CA ARG A 783 14.86 -7.17 11.37
C ARG A 783 14.63 -7.53 9.90
N SER A 784 14.40 -8.82 9.63
CA SER A 784 14.39 -9.41 8.28
C SER A 784 13.44 -8.70 7.30
N CYS A 785 12.28 -8.20 7.77
CA CYS A 785 11.33 -7.46 6.92
C CYS A 785 11.96 -6.17 6.36
N SER A 786 12.51 -5.34 7.24
CA SER A 786 13.17 -4.09 6.86
C SER A 786 14.49 -4.31 6.11
N GLN A 787 15.11 -5.49 6.30
CA GLN A 787 16.38 -5.92 5.70
C GLN A 787 16.18 -6.87 4.51
N SER A 788 15.16 -6.58 3.71
CA SER A 788 14.87 -7.28 2.46
C SER A 788 15.14 -6.37 1.25
N CYS A 789 15.22 -6.97 0.06
CA CYS A 789 15.34 -6.23 -1.19
C CYS A 789 14.19 -5.23 -1.39
N ALA A 790 12.98 -5.57 -0.93
CA ALA A 790 11.84 -4.65 -0.99
C ALA A 790 12.08 -3.38 -0.13
N GLY A 791 12.88 -3.48 0.93
CA GLY A 791 13.25 -2.35 1.81
C GLY A 791 14.21 -1.34 1.18
N LEU A 792 14.83 -1.65 0.03
CA LEU A 792 15.64 -0.70 -0.75
C LEU A 792 14.78 0.30 -1.51
N SER A 793 13.67 -0.19 -2.07
CA SER A 793 12.80 0.57 -2.98
C SER A 793 11.76 1.39 -2.23
N ALA A 794 11.27 0.92 -1.08
CA ALA A 794 10.37 1.66 -0.21
C ALA A 794 10.46 1.18 1.24
N GLU A 795 10.07 2.04 2.18
CA GLU A 795 9.89 1.60 3.56
C GLU A 795 8.63 0.73 3.65
N ILE A 796 8.81 -0.51 4.11
CA ILE A 796 7.75 -1.51 4.23
C ILE A 796 7.13 -1.41 5.62
N PRO A 797 5.79 -1.53 5.75
CA PRO A 797 5.11 -1.62 7.03
C PRO A 797 5.45 -2.93 7.76
N CYS A 798 6.60 -2.94 8.45
CA CYS A 798 7.09 -4.00 9.31
C CYS A 798 6.60 -3.82 10.76
N SER A 799 6.77 -4.81 11.62
CA SER A 799 6.26 -4.80 13.00
C SER A 799 6.97 -3.81 13.93
N GLY A 800 8.10 -3.24 13.50
CA GLY A 800 8.97 -2.35 14.28
C GLY A 800 9.77 -3.07 15.39
N ARG A 801 9.44 -4.33 15.69
CA ARG A 801 10.14 -5.22 16.63
C ARG A 801 11.16 -6.07 15.88
N CYS A 802 12.12 -6.61 16.61
CA CYS A 802 12.97 -7.67 16.08
C CYS A 802 12.46 -9.02 16.57
N PHE A 803 12.69 -10.05 15.77
CA PHE A 803 12.37 -11.43 16.10
C PHE A 803 13.59 -12.31 15.83
N GLU A 804 13.68 -13.46 16.48
CA GLU A 804 14.72 -14.41 16.16
C GLU A 804 14.55 -14.98 14.75
N GLY A 805 15.66 -15.26 14.08
CA GLY A 805 15.65 -15.80 12.72
C GLY A 805 16.98 -15.64 12.02
N CYS A 806 16.95 -15.72 10.69
CA CYS A 806 18.14 -15.58 9.88
C CYS A 806 18.33 -14.13 9.44
N THR A 807 19.59 -13.71 9.37
CA THR A 807 20.01 -12.41 8.86
C THR A 807 21.08 -12.60 7.79
N CYS A 808 20.92 -11.93 6.65
CA CYS A 808 21.89 -12.01 5.56
C CYS A 808 23.24 -11.41 5.99
N HIS A 809 24.35 -11.92 5.44
CA HIS A 809 25.66 -11.30 5.62
C HIS A 809 25.72 -9.93 4.93
N ASP A 810 26.69 -9.11 5.33
CA ASP A 810 26.92 -7.80 4.72
C ASP A 810 27.01 -7.89 3.19
N GLY A 811 26.36 -6.93 2.51
CA GLY A 811 26.26 -6.89 1.05
C GLY A 811 25.22 -7.83 0.42
N HIS A 812 24.42 -8.55 1.23
CA HIS A 812 23.31 -9.38 0.78
C HIS A 812 21.99 -8.99 1.45
N LEU A 813 20.86 -9.25 0.78
CA LEU A 813 19.51 -8.97 1.26
C LEU A 813 18.55 -10.10 0.90
N PHE A 814 17.47 -10.21 1.67
CA PHE A 814 16.42 -11.19 1.40
C PHE A 814 15.64 -10.83 0.13
N SER A 815 15.66 -11.72 -0.85
CA SER A 815 14.79 -11.71 -2.04
C SER A 815 13.90 -12.94 -1.98
N GLY A 816 12.80 -12.84 -1.21
CA GLY A 816 12.10 -14.02 -0.71
C GLY A 816 12.98 -14.74 0.32
N HIS A 817 13.08 -16.07 0.24
CA HIS A 817 13.83 -16.88 1.20
C HIS A 817 15.35 -16.91 0.98
N GLU A 818 15.85 -16.34 -0.13
CA GLU A 818 17.26 -16.36 -0.51
C GLU A 818 17.95 -15.03 -0.18
N CYS A 819 19.19 -15.11 0.31
CA CYS A 819 20.06 -13.94 0.44
C CYS A 819 20.82 -13.72 -0.87
N VAL A 820 20.42 -12.69 -1.60
CA VAL A 820 21.04 -12.31 -2.88
C VAL A 820 21.92 -11.07 -2.70
N PRO A 821 22.97 -10.89 -3.52
CA PRO A 821 23.72 -9.63 -3.53
C PRO A 821 22.79 -8.46 -3.84
N ILE A 822 23.03 -7.29 -3.25
CA ILE A 822 22.18 -6.08 -3.39
C ILE A 822 21.87 -5.75 -4.86
N GLY A 823 22.83 -5.90 -5.78
CA GLY A 823 22.63 -5.62 -7.21
C GLY A 823 21.72 -6.63 -7.94
N HIS A 824 21.27 -7.69 -7.26
CA HIS A 824 20.32 -8.69 -7.77
C HIS A 824 18.96 -8.61 -7.07
N CYS A 825 18.71 -7.53 -6.32
CA CYS A 825 17.38 -7.23 -5.82
C CYS A 825 16.38 -7.00 -6.96
N GLY A 826 15.15 -7.41 -6.72
CA GLY A 826 14.05 -7.33 -7.68
C GLY A 826 13.35 -5.97 -7.68
N CYS A 827 12.05 -5.97 -7.99
CA CYS A 827 11.24 -4.78 -8.20
C CYS A 827 10.08 -4.75 -7.20
N LEU A 828 9.78 -3.59 -6.61
CA LEU A 828 8.58 -3.37 -5.81
C LEU A 828 7.55 -2.57 -6.62
N HIS A 829 6.36 -3.11 -6.81
CA HIS A 829 5.30 -2.45 -7.57
C HIS A 829 3.92 -2.68 -6.93
N HIS A 830 3.20 -1.59 -6.65
CA HIS A 830 1.87 -1.59 -6.01
C HIS A 830 1.79 -2.47 -4.75
N GLY A 831 2.81 -2.38 -3.88
CA GLY A 831 2.85 -3.14 -2.63
C GLY A 831 3.21 -4.63 -2.77
N ARG A 832 3.57 -5.09 -3.98
CA ARG A 832 4.03 -6.46 -4.26
C ARG A 832 5.49 -6.46 -4.72
N TYR A 833 6.30 -7.32 -4.11
CA TYR A 833 7.68 -7.56 -4.51
C TYR A 833 7.75 -8.65 -5.60
N PHE A 834 8.58 -8.42 -6.61
CA PHE A 834 8.87 -9.32 -7.72
C PHE A 834 10.38 -9.56 -7.80
N GLN A 835 10.81 -10.80 -8.02
CA GLN A 835 12.24 -11.09 -8.19
C GLN A 835 12.73 -10.62 -9.56
N ILE A 836 14.04 -10.41 -9.68
CA ILE A 836 14.68 -10.07 -10.96
C ILE A 836 14.37 -11.13 -12.03
N ALA A 837 14.04 -10.68 -13.25
CA ALA A 837 13.60 -11.51 -14.38
C ALA A 837 12.26 -12.24 -14.18
N GLU A 838 11.53 -11.98 -13.09
CA GLU A 838 10.17 -12.50 -12.91
C GLU A 838 9.22 -11.85 -13.93
N THR A 839 8.42 -12.68 -14.60
CA THR A 839 7.35 -12.23 -15.50
C THR A 839 6.00 -12.52 -14.85
N THR A 840 5.14 -11.51 -14.78
CA THR A 840 3.79 -11.62 -14.21
C THR A 840 2.74 -11.07 -15.18
N LEU A 841 1.50 -11.55 -15.06
CA LEU A 841 0.36 -11.02 -15.78
C LEU A 841 -0.51 -10.18 -14.85
N SER A 842 -1.07 -9.08 -15.37
CA SER A 842 -2.13 -8.32 -14.69
C SER A 842 -3.32 -9.22 -14.32
N PRO A 843 -4.18 -8.85 -13.35
CA PRO A 843 -5.32 -9.65 -12.94
C PRO A 843 -6.26 -10.12 -14.08
N SER A 844 -6.42 -9.30 -15.12
CA SER A 844 -7.22 -9.58 -16.31
C SER A 844 -6.41 -10.11 -17.51
N CYS A 845 -5.10 -10.33 -17.34
CA CYS A 845 -4.15 -10.70 -18.40
C CYS A 845 -4.17 -9.75 -19.62
N HIS A 846 -4.44 -8.45 -19.39
CA HIS A 846 -4.33 -7.41 -20.42
C HIS A 846 -2.92 -6.82 -20.54
N GLN A 847 -2.08 -7.06 -19.55
CA GLN A 847 -0.68 -6.67 -19.53
C GLN A 847 0.20 -7.83 -19.03
N SER A 848 1.40 -7.91 -19.60
CA SER A 848 2.49 -8.77 -19.17
C SER A 848 3.65 -7.89 -18.72
N CYS A 849 4.16 -8.15 -17.51
CA CYS A 849 5.12 -7.31 -16.83
C CYS A 849 6.37 -8.11 -16.47
N LEU A 850 7.56 -7.58 -16.76
CA LEU A 850 8.85 -8.18 -16.46
C LEU A 850 9.62 -7.30 -15.47
N CYS A 851 10.07 -7.86 -14.35
CA CYS A 851 11.01 -7.19 -13.46
C CYS A 851 12.42 -7.23 -14.07
N GLN A 852 13.00 -6.07 -14.36
CA GLN A 852 14.35 -5.97 -14.90
C GLN A 852 15.36 -5.56 -13.82
N SER A 853 16.65 -5.81 -14.06
CA SER A 853 17.76 -5.43 -13.16
C SER A 853 17.88 -3.92 -12.88
N ALA A 854 17.08 -3.10 -13.56
CA ALA A 854 16.94 -1.67 -13.35
C ALA A 854 15.84 -1.34 -12.31
N GLY A 855 15.43 -2.27 -11.44
CA GLY A 855 14.46 -2.05 -10.35
C GLY A 855 13.01 -1.76 -10.78
N GLY A 856 12.77 -1.52 -12.07
CA GLY A 856 11.47 -1.20 -12.64
C GLY A 856 10.75 -2.43 -13.21
N LEU A 857 9.44 -2.48 -12.98
CA LEU A 857 8.53 -3.43 -13.62
C LEU A 857 8.16 -2.91 -15.02
N TRP A 858 8.58 -3.61 -16.07
CA TRP A 858 8.29 -3.23 -17.46
C TRP A 858 7.06 -3.98 -17.98
N CYS A 859 5.95 -3.26 -18.20
CA CYS A 859 4.69 -3.84 -18.66
C CYS A 859 4.40 -3.53 -20.13
N GLN A 860 3.92 -4.53 -20.86
CA GLN A 860 3.43 -4.40 -22.24
C GLN A 860 2.01 -4.97 -22.38
N PRO A 861 1.19 -4.48 -23.32
CA PRO A 861 -0.10 -5.09 -23.64
C PRO A 861 0.03 -6.58 -23.95
N PHE A 862 -0.87 -7.37 -23.39
CA PHE A 862 -0.91 -8.81 -23.53
C PHE A 862 -2.36 -9.29 -23.66
N SER A 863 -2.56 -10.44 -24.28
CA SER A 863 -3.85 -11.12 -24.34
C SER A 863 -3.59 -12.61 -24.43
N CYS A 864 -4.42 -13.40 -23.73
CA CYS A 864 -4.26 -14.83 -23.78
C CYS A 864 -4.48 -15.37 -25.19
N PRO A 865 -3.71 -16.40 -25.60
CA PRO A 865 -3.94 -17.11 -26.85
C PRO A 865 -5.38 -17.63 -26.97
N PHE A 866 -5.85 -17.82 -28.21
CA PHE A 866 -7.16 -18.42 -28.48
C PHE A 866 -7.31 -19.79 -27.78
N GLY A 867 -8.48 -20.06 -27.20
CA GLY A 867 -8.74 -21.27 -26.39
C GLY A 867 -8.29 -21.18 -24.93
N GLN A 868 -7.61 -20.08 -24.54
CA GLN A 868 -7.17 -19.85 -23.17
C GLN A 868 -7.86 -18.63 -22.56
N SER A 869 -8.00 -18.65 -21.24
CA SER A 869 -8.49 -17.53 -20.45
C SER A 869 -7.49 -17.15 -19.37
N CYS A 870 -7.60 -15.93 -18.86
CA CYS A 870 -6.81 -15.53 -17.69
C CYS A 870 -7.24 -16.36 -16.46
N GLY A 871 -6.29 -17.03 -15.83
CA GLY A 871 -6.52 -17.81 -14.63
C GLY A 871 -5.23 -18.09 -13.87
N LEU A 872 -5.30 -18.99 -12.90
CA LEU A 872 -4.14 -19.39 -12.10
C LEU A 872 -3.63 -20.75 -12.58
N LYS A 873 -2.33 -20.84 -12.84
CA LYS A 873 -1.59 -22.08 -13.09
C LYS A 873 -0.57 -22.24 -11.98
N GLU A 874 -0.73 -23.27 -11.16
CA GLU A 874 0.18 -23.55 -10.02
C GLU A 874 0.40 -22.34 -9.10
N GLY A 875 -0.66 -21.57 -8.85
CA GLY A 875 -0.63 -20.38 -8.00
C GLY A 875 -0.02 -19.13 -8.65
N THR A 876 0.34 -19.17 -9.94
CA THR A 876 0.79 -17.98 -10.69
C THR A 876 -0.21 -17.62 -11.78
N ARG A 877 -0.37 -16.32 -12.04
CA ARG A 877 -1.32 -15.85 -13.06
C ARG A 877 -0.79 -16.16 -14.45
N GLY A 878 -1.61 -16.83 -15.25
CA GLY A 878 -1.26 -17.33 -16.55
C GLY A 878 -2.48 -17.50 -17.45
N CYS A 879 -2.22 -17.86 -18.70
CA CYS A 879 -3.28 -18.29 -19.60
C CYS A 879 -3.54 -19.78 -19.35
N VAL A 880 -4.72 -20.06 -18.80
CA VAL A 880 -5.19 -21.41 -18.53
C VAL A 880 -6.10 -21.84 -19.68
N GLU A 881 -5.90 -23.08 -20.12
CA GLU A 881 -6.75 -23.70 -21.13
C GLU A 881 -8.19 -23.78 -20.61
N GLN A 882 -9.15 -23.36 -21.42
CA GLN A 882 -10.57 -23.51 -21.10
C GLN A 882 -11.03 -24.93 -21.50
N PRO A 883 -11.90 -25.58 -20.70
CA PRO A 883 -12.57 -26.80 -21.17
C PRO A 883 -13.36 -26.50 -22.44
N GLY A 884 -13.33 -27.43 -23.40
CA GLY A 884 -14.04 -27.26 -24.66
C GLY A 884 -15.53 -27.10 -24.38
N ARG A 885 -16.11 -25.96 -24.81
CA ARG A 885 -17.54 -25.67 -24.60
C ARG A 885 -18.28 -25.65 -25.92
N CYS A 886 -19.21 -26.60 -26.07
CA CYS A 886 -20.20 -26.58 -27.13
C CYS A 886 -21.56 -26.21 -26.54
N SER A 887 -22.33 -25.38 -27.25
CA SER A 887 -23.67 -25.00 -26.81
C SER A 887 -24.68 -25.02 -27.95
N LEU A 888 -25.91 -25.39 -27.62
CA LEU A 888 -27.07 -25.25 -28.49
C LEU A 888 -28.13 -24.44 -27.73
N ALA A 889 -28.18 -23.15 -28.02
CA ALA A 889 -29.07 -22.19 -27.39
C ALA A 889 -30.50 -22.25 -27.98
N PRO A 890 -31.52 -21.69 -27.28
CA PRO A 890 -32.87 -21.56 -27.82
C PRO A 890 -32.88 -20.84 -29.18
N ALA A 891 -33.82 -21.20 -30.05
CA ALA A 891 -33.81 -20.88 -31.49
C ALA A 891 -32.64 -21.51 -32.27
N THR A 892 -32.12 -22.62 -31.74
CA THR A 892 -31.16 -23.53 -32.41
C THR A 892 -29.88 -22.88 -32.90
N ARG A 893 -29.35 -21.92 -32.12
CA ARG A 893 -28.00 -21.37 -32.34
C ARG A 893 -26.95 -22.31 -31.74
N LEU A 894 -26.16 -22.92 -32.59
CA LEU A 894 -25.06 -23.80 -32.22
C LEU A 894 -23.75 -23.01 -32.15
N ALA A 895 -22.94 -23.29 -31.12
CA ALA A 895 -21.52 -22.96 -31.06
C ALA A 895 -20.73 -24.26 -30.80
N THR A 896 -19.74 -24.55 -31.65
CA THR A 896 -18.85 -25.72 -31.54
C THR A 896 -17.78 -25.51 -30.46
N PHE A 897 -17.02 -26.56 -30.14
CA PHE A 897 -15.92 -26.50 -29.18
C PHE A 897 -14.83 -25.49 -29.57
N ASP A 898 -14.54 -25.37 -30.87
CA ASP A 898 -13.53 -24.45 -31.39
C ASP A 898 -14.11 -23.08 -31.79
N GLY A 899 -15.40 -22.84 -31.55
CA GLY A 899 -16.04 -21.52 -31.69
C GLY A 899 -16.74 -21.25 -33.03
N ALA A 900 -16.93 -22.26 -33.88
CA ALA A 900 -17.77 -22.14 -35.07
C ALA A 900 -19.24 -21.96 -34.68
N THR A 901 -19.95 -21.01 -35.29
CA THR A 901 -21.37 -20.76 -34.98
C THR A 901 -22.30 -20.95 -36.17
N VAL A 902 -23.49 -21.52 -35.96
CA VAL A 902 -24.58 -21.57 -36.96
C VAL A 902 -25.93 -21.28 -36.31
N THR A 903 -26.80 -20.57 -37.03
CA THR A 903 -28.00 -19.94 -36.44
C THR A 903 -29.27 -20.77 -36.51
N THR A 904 -29.37 -21.81 -37.34
CA THR A 904 -30.61 -22.59 -37.47
C THR A 904 -30.33 -24.09 -37.63
N VAL A 905 -30.62 -24.87 -36.60
CA VAL A 905 -30.74 -26.34 -36.65
C VAL A 905 -32.23 -26.71 -36.78
N ALA A 906 -32.57 -27.59 -37.72
CA ALA A 906 -33.95 -28.01 -37.96
C ALA A 906 -34.45 -29.00 -36.89
N SER A 907 -35.76 -29.26 -36.81
CA SER A 907 -36.30 -30.32 -35.95
C SER A 907 -35.80 -31.70 -36.40
N SER A 908 -35.01 -32.38 -35.55
CA SER A 908 -34.45 -33.71 -35.76
C SER A 908 -33.73 -34.16 -34.48
N ILE A 909 -33.27 -35.40 -34.46
CA ILE A 909 -32.33 -35.92 -33.47
C ILE A 909 -30.93 -35.82 -34.05
N TYR A 910 -30.00 -35.31 -33.24
CA TYR A 910 -28.65 -34.95 -33.66
C TYR A 910 -27.58 -35.58 -32.79
N VAL A 911 -26.49 -36.05 -33.40
CA VAL A 911 -25.28 -36.43 -32.66
C VAL A 911 -24.53 -35.14 -32.30
N MET A 912 -24.64 -34.72 -31.04
CA MET A 912 -24.00 -33.49 -30.57
C MET A 912 -22.49 -33.70 -30.41
N ALA A 913 -22.11 -34.73 -29.66
CA ALA A 913 -20.71 -35.10 -29.46
C ALA A 913 -20.60 -36.61 -29.22
N THR A 914 -19.57 -37.22 -29.77
CA THR A 914 -19.19 -38.62 -29.53
C THR A 914 -17.68 -38.76 -29.61
N VAL A 915 -17.12 -39.73 -28.88
CA VAL A 915 -15.76 -40.17 -29.17
C VAL A 915 -15.80 -41.00 -30.46
N CYS A 916 -14.97 -40.65 -31.45
CA CYS A 916 -15.07 -41.25 -32.79
C CYS A 916 -14.68 -42.74 -32.80
N ASP A 917 -13.69 -43.12 -32.00
CA ASP A 917 -13.33 -44.52 -31.79
C ASP A 917 -14.13 -45.12 -30.63
N HIS A 918 -15.12 -45.95 -30.99
CA HIS A 918 -15.98 -46.65 -30.03
C HIS A 918 -15.28 -47.71 -29.17
N LYS A 919 -14.02 -48.03 -29.47
CA LYS A 919 -13.22 -48.97 -28.67
C LYS A 919 -12.56 -48.29 -27.47
N GLN A 920 -12.56 -46.96 -27.40
CA GLN A 920 -11.97 -46.23 -26.29
C GLN A 920 -12.74 -46.48 -24.98
N PRO A 921 -12.06 -46.68 -23.83
CA PRO A 921 -12.71 -46.96 -22.55
C PRO A 921 -13.56 -45.77 -22.05
N PHE A 922 -13.24 -44.56 -22.51
CA PHE A 922 -13.96 -43.33 -22.23
C PHE A 922 -15.04 -42.99 -23.28
N TRP A 923 -15.39 -43.93 -24.16
CA TRP A 923 -16.39 -43.69 -25.20
C TRP A 923 -17.75 -43.27 -24.62
N PHE A 924 -18.35 -42.28 -25.27
CA PHE A 924 -19.74 -41.87 -25.11
C PHE A 924 -20.30 -41.40 -26.45
N ARG A 925 -21.62 -41.40 -26.57
CA ARG A 925 -22.36 -40.77 -27.67
C ARG A 925 -23.54 -39.98 -27.10
N LEU A 926 -23.56 -38.67 -27.34
CA LEU A 926 -24.61 -37.76 -26.89
C LEU A 926 -25.51 -37.37 -28.06
N LEU A 927 -26.81 -37.62 -27.91
CA LEU A 927 -27.84 -37.15 -28.84
C LEU A 927 -28.70 -36.06 -28.20
N ALA A 928 -29.10 -35.08 -29.01
CA ALA A 928 -30.12 -34.09 -28.64
C ALA A 928 -31.35 -34.22 -29.54
N ASP A 929 -32.53 -34.36 -28.93
CA ASP A 929 -33.83 -34.33 -29.59
C ASP A 929 -34.32 -32.88 -29.65
N VAL A 930 -34.32 -32.29 -30.85
CA VAL A 930 -34.75 -30.91 -31.10
C VAL A 930 -36.13 -30.93 -31.74
N LYS A 931 -37.10 -30.26 -31.10
CA LYS A 931 -38.48 -30.16 -31.61
C LYS A 931 -38.95 -28.72 -31.67
N GLU A 932 -39.73 -28.44 -32.71
CA GLU A 932 -40.51 -27.21 -32.87
C GLU A 932 -41.71 -27.22 -31.91
N GLY A 933 -41.91 -26.12 -31.19
CA GLY A 933 -43.14 -25.88 -30.44
C GLY A 933 -44.24 -25.31 -31.35
N SER A 934 -45.50 -25.34 -30.91
CA SER A 934 -46.59 -24.78 -31.74
C SER A 934 -46.53 -23.25 -31.88
N ASN A 935 -45.84 -22.56 -30.97
CA ASN A 935 -45.60 -21.11 -30.96
C ASN A 935 -44.19 -20.74 -30.42
N ASP A 936 -43.34 -21.73 -30.14
CA ASP A 936 -42.01 -21.53 -29.55
C ASP A 936 -40.92 -21.87 -30.57
N PRO A 937 -39.78 -21.17 -30.57
CA PRO A 937 -38.64 -21.54 -31.39
C PRO A 937 -38.17 -22.97 -31.07
N PRO A 938 -37.60 -23.71 -32.05
CA PRO A 938 -37.13 -25.05 -31.80
C PRO A 938 -36.11 -25.09 -30.66
N ALA A 939 -36.24 -26.08 -29.79
CA ALA A 939 -35.45 -26.23 -28.57
C ALA A 939 -35.21 -27.70 -28.26
N VAL A 940 -34.20 -27.98 -27.42
CA VAL A 940 -33.90 -29.34 -26.98
C VAL A 940 -34.98 -29.81 -26.00
N VAL A 941 -35.65 -30.92 -26.33
CA VAL A 941 -36.70 -31.50 -25.48
C VAL A 941 -36.24 -32.71 -24.68
N ALA A 942 -35.20 -33.40 -25.18
CA ALA A 942 -34.58 -34.52 -24.53
C ALA A 942 -33.10 -34.66 -24.95
N LEU A 943 -32.29 -35.20 -24.04
CA LEU A 943 -30.94 -35.67 -24.30
C LEU A 943 -30.89 -37.18 -24.11
N HIS A 944 -30.14 -37.86 -24.96
CA HIS A 944 -29.87 -39.29 -24.85
C HIS A 944 -28.36 -39.50 -24.81
N LEU A 945 -27.86 -39.93 -23.65
CA LEU A 945 -26.45 -40.21 -23.41
C LEU A 945 -26.21 -41.71 -23.39
N PHE A 946 -25.41 -42.18 -24.33
CA PHE A 946 -24.92 -43.55 -24.38
C PHE A 946 -23.50 -43.60 -23.83
N THR A 947 -23.26 -44.56 -22.96
CA THR A 947 -21.92 -44.98 -22.54
C THR A 947 -21.77 -46.48 -22.81
N GLY A 948 -20.57 -47.03 -22.64
CA GLY A 948 -20.35 -48.48 -22.83
C GLY A 948 -21.17 -49.39 -21.89
N ARG A 949 -21.82 -48.84 -20.85
CA ARG A 949 -22.52 -49.61 -19.81
C ARG A 949 -23.89 -49.04 -19.42
N ALA A 950 -24.23 -47.83 -19.82
CA ALA A 950 -25.50 -47.19 -19.47
C ALA A 950 -26.08 -46.37 -20.64
N PHE A 951 -27.41 -46.32 -20.67
CA PHE A 951 -28.20 -45.46 -21.53
C PHE A 951 -29.04 -44.52 -20.66
N VAL A 952 -28.77 -43.23 -20.71
CA VAL A 952 -29.44 -42.22 -19.89
C VAL A 952 -30.27 -41.31 -20.80
N THR A 953 -31.55 -41.13 -20.47
CA THR A 953 -32.41 -40.14 -21.12
C THR A 953 -32.81 -39.06 -20.13
N ILE A 954 -32.59 -37.80 -20.50
CA ILE A 954 -32.90 -36.62 -19.69
C ILE A 954 -33.87 -35.76 -20.48
N ARG A 955 -35.03 -35.43 -19.90
CA ARG A 955 -36.02 -34.54 -20.53
C ARG A 955 -36.04 -33.17 -19.87
N ARG A 956 -36.37 -32.14 -20.66
CA ARG A 956 -36.50 -30.75 -20.17
C ARG A 956 -37.56 -30.58 -19.08
N ASP A 957 -38.51 -31.51 -18.96
CA ASP A 957 -39.54 -31.55 -17.91
C ASP A 957 -39.09 -32.30 -16.64
N LYS A 958 -37.76 -32.45 -16.49
CA LYS A 958 -37.06 -33.04 -15.35
C LYS A 958 -37.19 -34.55 -15.18
N ARG A 959 -37.78 -35.25 -16.15
CA ARG A 959 -37.86 -36.71 -16.10
C ARG A 959 -36.58 -37.35 -16.60
N VAL A 960 -36.07 -38.33 -15.85
CA VAL A 960 -34.83 -39.06 -16.14
C VAL A 960 -35.13 -40.55 -16.22
N TRP A 961 -34.50 -41.23 -17.18
CA TRP A 961 -34.52 -42.69 -17.31
C TRP A 961 -33.10 -43.21 -17.43
N VAL A 962 -32.80 -44.32 -16.74
CA VAL A 962 -31.55 -45.06 -16.84
C VAL A 962 -31.87 -46.46 -17.32
N ASN A 963 -31.31 -46.88 -18.45
CA ASN A 963 -31.55 -48.18 -19.09
C ASN A 963 -33.05 -48.49 -19.27
N GLY A 964 -33.85 -47.46 -19.58
CA GLY A 964 -35.30 -47.56 -19.76
C GLY A 964 -36.13 -47.53 -18.46
N VAL A 965 -35.48 -47.49 -17.29
CA VAL A 965 -36.16 -47.43 -15.98
C VAL A 965 -36.23 -45.97 -15.50
N PRO A 966 -37.38 -45.46 -15.05
CA PRO A 966 -37.48 -44.12 -14.48
C PRO A 966 -36.59 -43.95 -13.24
N ALA A 967 -35.87 -42.83 -13.16
CA ALA A 967 -34.97 -42.49 -12.07
C ALA A 967 -35.22 -41.05 -11.58
N ARG A 968 -34.76 -40.72 -10.37
CA ARG A 968 -34.86 -39.37 -9.78
C ARG A 968 -33.47 -38.87 -9.35
N PRO A 969 -33.04 -37.66 -9.77
CA PRO A 969 -31.84 -37.01 -9.25
C PRO A 969 -31.97 -36.61 -7.77
N PRO A 970 -30.87 -36.53 -6.99
CA PRO A 970 -29.52 -36.88 -7.37
C PRO A 970 -29.35 -38.40 -7.48
N LEU A 971 -28.65 -38.87 -8.51
CA LEU A 971 -28.32 -40.29 -8.70
C LEU A 971 -26.90 -40.40 -9.22
N GLU A 972 -26.13 -41.32 -8.64
CA GLU A 972 -24.79 -41.65 -9.11
C GLU A 972 -24.77 -43.10 -9.62
N LEU A 973 -24.35 -43.27 -10.87
CA LEU A 973 -24.07 -44.58 -11.45
C LEU A 973 -22.57 -44.83 -11.30
N GLU A 974 -22.20 -45.75 -10.42
CA GLU A 974 -20.83 -46.04 -10.01
C GLU A 974 -19.85 -46.10 -11.20
N GLY A 975 -18.94 -45.12 -11.26
CA GLY A 975 -17.92 -45.00 -12.30
C GLY A 975 -18.43 -44.71 -13.73
N MET A 976 -19.67 -44.22 -13.89
CA MET A 976 -20.30 -43.99 -15.20
C MET A 976 -20.78 -42.55 -15.40
N VAL A 977 -21.83 -42.13 -14.70
CA VAL A 977 -22.47 -40.81 -14.83
C VAL A 977 -23.17 -40.47 -13.51
N ALA A 978 -22.92 -39.27 -13.00
CA ALA A 978 -23.70 -38.66 -11.94
C ALA A 978 -24.74 -37.70 -12.54
N ILE A 979 -25.97 -37.73 -12.03
CA ILE A 979 -27.07 -36.89 -12.48
C ILE A 979 -27.56 -36.06 -11.30
N ASN A 980 -27.47 -34.73 -11.43
CA ASN A 980 -27.87 -33.78 -10.39
C ASN A 980 -28.80 -32.70 -10.95
N GLU A 981 -29.60 -32.09 -10.08
CA GLU A 981 -30.43 -30.92 -10.41
C GLU A 981 -29.95 -29.70 -9.61
N THR A 982 -29.67 -28.59 -10.30
CA THR A 982 -29.34 -27.30 -9.68
C THR A 982 -30.16 -26.20 -10.32
N GLN A 983 -30.92 -25.45 -9.52
CA GLN A 983 -31.77 -24.34 -9.97
C GLN A 983 -32.70 -24.68 -11.17
N GLY A 984 -33.16 -25.94 -11.25
CA GLY A 984 -34.02 -26.42 -12.32
C GLY A 984 -33.30 -26.93 -13.58
N THR A 985 -31.98 -26.78 -13.67
CA THR A 985 -31.14 -27.36 -14.73
C THR A 985 -30.70 -28.75 -14.33
N LEU A 986 -30.83 -29.71 -15.25
CA LEU A 986 -30.32 -31.06 -15.06
C LEU A 986 -28.90 -31.18 -15.61
N TRP A 987 -28.03 -31.77 -14.80
CA TRP A 987 -26.63 -32.02 -15.11
C TRP A 987 -26.39 -33.52 -15.18
N ALA A 988 -25.70 -33.97 -16.22
CA ALA A 988 -25.11 -35.29 -16.32
C ALA A 988 -23.59 -35.14 -16.41
N THR A 989 -22.88 -35.56 -15.36
CA THR A 989 -21.43 -35.43 -15.25
C THR A 989 -20.77 -36.79 -15.22
N ARG A 990 -19.68 -36.92 -15.95
CA ARG A 990 -18.74 -38.03 -15.87
C ARG A 990 -17.38 -37.38 -15.67
N GLU A 991 -16.98 -37.24 -14.42
CA GLU A 991 -15.77 -36.49 -14.06
C GLU A 991 -14.50 -37.33 -14.23
N PRO A 992 -13.40 -36.73 -14.75
CA PRO A 992 -13.28 -35.33 -15.18
C PRO A 992 -13.65 -35.10 -16.67
N GLU A 993 -14.07 -36.11 -17.43
CA GLU A 993 -14.04 -36.05 -18.89
C GLU A 993 -15.15 -35.20 -19.55
N VAL A 994 -16.40 -35.27 -19.05
CA VAL A 994 -17.56 -34.63 -19.71
C VAL A 994 -18.60 -34.14 -18.69
N ALA A 995 -19.09 -32.92 -18.86
CA ALA A 995 -20.27 -32.40 -18.17
C ALA A 995 -21.31 -31.87 -19.16
N ILE A 996 -22.55 -32.35 -19.03
CA ILE A 996 -23.67 -32.01 -19.93
C ILE A 996 -24.77 -31.38 -19.10
N SER A 997 -25.33 -30.28 -19.57
CA SER A 997 -26.47 -29.62 -18.94
C SER A 997 -27.65 -29.44 -19.89
N LEU A 998 -28.86 -29.56 -19.36
CA LEU A 998 -30.12 -29.20 -20.03
C LEU A 998 -30.93 -28.28 -19.14
N SER A 999 -31.14 -27.05 -19.58
CA SER A 999 -31.95 -26.07 -18.85
C SER A 999 -33.46 -26.25 -19.12
N PRO A 1000 -34.33 -25.66 -18.28
CA PRO A 1000 -35.77 -25.59 -18.55
C PRO A 1000 -36.12 -24.86 -19.86
N SER A 1001 -35.27 -23.92 -20.32
CA SER A 1001 -35.45 -23.21 -21.59
C SER A 1001 -35.04 -24.05 -22.81
N GLY A 1002 -34.53 -25.27 -22.62
CA GLY A 1002 -34.06 -26.14 -23.69
C GLY A 1002 -32.68 -25.76 -24.23
N GLU A 1003 -31.89 -25.04 -23.45
CA GLU A 1003 -30.47 -24.79 -23.71
C GLU A 1003 -29.65 -26.01 -23.31
N LEU A 1004 -28.81 -26.47 -24.23
CA LEU A 1004 -27.82 -27.53 -24.02
C LEU A 1004 -26.43 -26.91 -23.95
N SER A 1005 -25.66 -27.25 -22.90
CA SER A 1005 -24.22 -27.00 -22.86
C SER A 1005 -23.47 -28.31 -22.61
N VAL A 1006 -22.45 -28.56 -23.42
CA VAL A 1006 -21.53 -29.70 -23.31
C VAL A 1006 -20.14 -29.14 -23.01
N LEU A 1007 -19.56 -29.58 -21.90
CA LEU A 1007 -18.22 -29.28 -21.48
C LEU A 1007 -17.40 -30.57 -21.58
N VAL A 1008 -16.24 -30.50 -22.23
CA VAL A 1008 -15.32 -31.63 -22.38
C VAL A 1008 -13.93 -31.27 -21.90
N ALA A 1009 -13.25 -32.26 -21.33
CA ALA A 1009 -11.85 -32.14 -20.93
C ALA A 1009 -10.91 -32.14 -22.15
N LYS A 1010 -9.71 -31.55 -21.99
CA LYS A 1010 -8.71 -31.40 -23.07
C LYS A 1010 -8.25 -32.74 -23.66
N GLU A 1011 -8.25 -33.79 -22.84
CA GLU A 1011 -7.80 -35.13 -23.23
C GLU A 1011 -8.67 -35.73 -24.34
N LEU A 1012 -9.89 -35.21 -24.52
CA LEU A 1012 -10.79 -35.60 -25.61
C LEU A 1012 -10.55 -34.82 -26.91
N GLY A 1013 -9.70 -33.79 -26.91
CA GLY A 1013 -9.38 -33.02 -28.10
C GLY A 1013 -8.83 -33.90 -29.23
N GLY A 1014 -9.35 -33.70 -30.44
CA GLY A 1014 -9.04 -34.53 -31.62
C GLY A 1014 -9.60 -35.96 -31.59
N HIS A 1015 -10.20 -36.41 -30.48
CA HIS A 1015 -10.88 -37.70 -30.35
C HIS A 1015 -12.39 -37.59 -30.54
N LEU A 1016 -12.92 -36.37 -30.52
CA LEU A 1016 -14.34 -36.07 -30.65
C LEU A 1016 -14.77 -35.87 -32.09
N CYS A 1017 -16.03 -36.18 -32.36
CA CYS A 1017 -16.74 -35.79 -33.56
C CYS A 1017 -18.23 -35.62 -33.25
N GLY A 1018 -18.93 -34.91 -34.13
CA GLY A 1018 -20.33 -34.57 -33.97
C GLY A 1018 -20.59 -33.14 -34.40
N LEU A 1019 -21.80 -32.65 -34.14
CA LEU A 1019 -22.15 -31.25 -34.36
C LEU A 1019 -21.32 -30.26 -33.57
N CYS A 1020 -20.78 -30.67 -32.42
CA CYS A 1020 -19.93 -29.84 -31.59
C CYS A 1020 -18.49 -29.71 -32.12
N GLY A 1021 -18.13 -30.35 -33.23
CA GLY A 1021 -16.77 -30.32 -33.76
C GLY A 1021 -15.86 -31.38 -33.14
N ASN A 1022 -14.55 -31.24 -33.37
CA ASN A 1022 -13.54 -32.20 -32.90
C ASN A 1022 -12.62 -31.67 -31.78
N TYR A 1023 -12.72 -30.39 -31.42
CA TYR A 1023 -11.98 -29.77 -30.32
C TYR A 1023 -10.47 -29.90 -30.49
N ASP A 1024 -9.98 -29.57 -31.69
CA ASP A 1024 -8.53 -29.57 -32.00
C ASP A 1024 -7.92 -28.17 -32.06
N GLY A 1025 -8.73 -27.13 -31.81
CA GLY A 1025 -8.33 -25.72 -31.85
C GLY A 1025 -8.40 -25.08 -33.24
N ASP A 1026 -8.87 -25.79 -34.27
CA ASP A 1026 -9.01 -25.28 -35.64
C ASP A 1026 -10.48 -25.30 -36.11
N VAL A 1027 -11.09 -24.13 -36.17
CA VAL A 1027 -12.48 -23.93 -36.67
C VAL A 1027 -12.69 -24.51 -38.08
N ALA A 1028 -11.65 -24.63 -38.91
CA ALA A 1028 -11.78 -25.17 -40.25
C ALA A 1028 -11.99 -26.70 -40.26
N THR A 1029 -11.53 -27.41 -39.24
CA THR A 1029 -11.63 -28.89 -39.15
C THR A 1029 -12.94 -29.35 -38.52
N ASP A 1030 -13.70 -28.44 -37.88
CA ASP A 1030 -15.04 -28.69 -37.34
C ASP A 1030 -16.05 -29.15 -38.41
N LEU A 1031 -15.86 -28.74 -39.67
CA LEU A 1031 -16.74 -29.06 -40.80
C LEU A 1031 -16.58 -30.49 -41.31
N ARG A 1032 -16.39 -31.49 -40.45
CA ARG A 1032 -16.31 -32.91 -40.85
C ARG A 1032 -17.64 -33.62 -40.72
N GLY A 1033 -18.00 -34.42 -41.72
CA GLY A 1033 -19.13 -35.34 -41.66
C GLY A 1033 -18.82 -36.60 -40.85
N PRO A 1034 -19.83 -37.46 -40.60
CA PRO A 1034 -19.64 -38.74 -39.90
C PRO A 1034 -18.65 -39.72 -40.54
N ASP A 1035 -18.36 -39.55 -41.84
CA ASP A 1035 -17.38 -40.34 -42.59
C ASP A 1035 -15.94 -39.78 -42.50
N GLY A 1036 -15.74 -38.69 -41.75
CA GLY A 1036 -14.47 -38.00 -41.56
C GLY A 1036 -14.10 -37.02 -42.68
N SER A 1037 -14.91 -36.91 -43.74
CA SER A 1037 -14.68 -36.00 -44.86
C SER A 1037 -15.12 -34.56 -44.55
N LEU A 1038 -14.43 -33.56 -45.10
CA LEU A 1038 -14.82 -32.14 -44.98
C LEU A 1038 -16.08 -31.87 -45.81
N VAL A 1039 -17.08 -31.25 -45.20
CA VAL A 1039 -18.32 -30.82 -45.86
C VAL A 1039 -18.26 -29.34 -46.24
N ALA A 1040 -19.06 -28.94 -47.23
CA ALA A 1040 -18.94 -27.63 -47.87
C ALA A 1040 -19.27 -26.42 -46.97
N ASN A 1041 -20.11 -26.59 -45.94
CA ASN A 1041 -20.50 -25.53 -45.00
C ASN A 1041 -21.24 -26.10 -43.77
N MET A 1042 -21.48 -25.25 -42.77
CA MET A 1042 -22.19 -25.61 -41.53
C MET A 1042 -23.60 -26.18 -41.77
N ALA A 1043 -24.34 -25.72 -42.79
CA ALA A 1043 -25.67 -26.27 -43.08
C ALA A 1043 -25.61 -27.73 -43.57
N ALA A 1044 -24.59 -28.07 -44.37
CA ALA A 1044 -24.30 -29.44 -44.77
C ALA A 1044 -23.86 -30.29 -43.58
N MET A 1045 -23.05 -29.74 -42.67
CA MET A 1045 -22.61 -30.42 -41.44
C MET A 1045 -23.79 -30.77 -40.54
N VAL A 1046 -24.68 -29.80 -40.29
CA VAL A 1046 -25.90 -30.00 -39.51
C VAL A 1046 -26.76 -31.10 -40.12
N LYS A 1047 -26.88 -31.15 -41.44
CA LYS A 1047 -27.64 -32.22 -42.11
C LYS A 1047 -26.96 -33.59 -41.99
N ALA A 1048 -25.63 -33.64 -42.05
CA ALA A 1048 -24.85 -34.88 -42.00
C ALA A 1048 -24.89 -35.56 -40.63
N TRP A 1049 -24.93 -34.78 -39.54
CA TRP A 1049 -24.92 -35.29 -38.15
C TRP A 1049 -26.32 -35.56 -37.55
N ARG A 1050 -27.34 -35.71 -38.40
CA ARG A 1050 -28.61 -36.30 -37.96
C ARG A 1050 -28.38 -37.76 -37.55
N ALA A 1051 -29.09 -38.23 -36.53
CA ALA A 1051 -29.04 -39.61 -36.07
C ALA A 1051 -30.29 -40.37 -36.55
N PRO A 1052 -30.35 -40.87 -37.81
CA PRO A 1052 -31.50 -41.62 -38.31
C PRO A 1052 -31.60 -43.03 -37.72
N ASP A 1053 -30.55 -43.50 -37.04
CA ASP A 1053 -30.46 -44.78 -36.36
C ASP A 1053 -31.12 -44.78 -34.96
N PHE A 1054 -31.64 -43.62 -34.53
CA PHE A 1054 -32.37 -43.40 -33.29
C PHE A 1054 -33.77 -42.89 -33.60
#